data_AF-A0A957D3V8-F1
#
_entry.id   AF-A0A957D3V8-F1
#
_cell.length_a   1.000
_cell.length_b   1.000
_cell.length_c   1.000
_cell.angle_alpha   90.00
_cell.angle_beta   90.00
_cell.angle_gamma   90.00
#
_symmetry.space_group_name_H-M   'P 1'
#
loop_
_entity.id
_entity.type
_entity.pdbx_description
1 polymer ?
#
loop_
_entity_poly.entity_id
_entity_poly.type
_entity_poly.pdbx_seq_one_letter_code
_entity_poly.pdbx_strand_id
1 'polypeptide(L)'
;MPQRVLWLLFAFMFPVVILLQWTTTFSNPSVTLHNPQDVIISEVAWGGTTAGSADEWIELYNNTAVPITLTNWTLTANDGVPSIILNGTIPASGFFLLERTDDNSVSDIPADQFFTGDLNNTSDGLTLRDDGGQVIDSANADGGAWPAGSGSPDYTSMERISHTAVPGDSSWADNDGITVNGLDADGNPLQGTPKANNSTWGAEGVDLVTSKQGPLTAVANTPITYQISLRNNGNLTATAVTLTDTLPGWLTYLSDDSGLLITHTPPLLIWQAGDLPGGATLTFTLSAQIAPSVTGVITNQLLASTISIETNTANNVATAVTQIDSGIPPNVLIDAAYYDGIEDTGDQDEAIALRNVGQTPVNLGNWRLSNGTSTAVIPANTILPPGTIIWLAKNTNAFTHTFGFLPDVTMPSWPGFSNDGDEVILSNDASLIQDVLVYEDGNTAHAGWSGTAVIPYTAGGLFGAKGQILYRRLEPLTGLPVPDTNTAADWASWTGDVWNGRKVRYPGWNLEQFFFTQQITETGTITIAIAPDNAYDAVIAALDAATQTIHIESHTFENLGIADALVRATDRSVSVTVLLEGDPPGGLTDQEKYICAQIAAANGACWFMINDDPADIADRYRYLHAKFVLIDGRQVIISSENLSPNSLPYDDKSDGTWGRRGVVFITDAPGVVQHVTAIFAADFDPTNHADLLQWNAGSPDYGPPSPGFVPITVTGGITYPVYFPETAVFNGSFSFEIVQSPENSLRNVDSLLGLVNRVGEGDTLLVEQLEERSYWGPSTSNPTDDPNPRLEAYIDAARRGATVRILLDEFFDDNSATSNDATCHYVQEIAQQEHLHLTCARHNPTGLGIHNKMVLAQINGQGYIHIGSINGTEQASKGNRELAVQVQSDEAYVLLAAMFERDWPHRLYMPLLYKDYIGPATYPLIGEILYDPPGLDDAEFIELVNPTYYAIDLGGYGLGDAVNRADFEDVRRFPAGTFILAQQTLVIATTASAFWDEYGFYPDFEILETVTAVPNLIDDPTWGDPATFLQLGNQGDEVILRNTLDQTIDVVTYGTGTYPGVTSCPLVPTSNNSLERYPYWRDTNDCSYDFRIWPFPNPGTLP
;
A
#
# COMPACT_ATOMS: atom_id res chain seq x y z
N MET A 1 -27.46 53.53 16.36
CA MET A 1 -27.39 54.33 15.11
C MET A 1 -26.56 55.58 15.35
N PRO A 2 -25.94 56.20 14.33
CA PRO A 2 -25.79 55.76 12.92
C PRO A 2 -24.29 55.61 12.55
N GLN A 3 -23.80 55.26 11.34
CA GLN A 3 -24.15 54.52 10.10
C GLN A 3 -22.87 54.68 9.22
N ARG A 4 -22.39 53.82 8.31
CA ARG A 4 -22.82 52.66 7.47
C ARG A 4 -21.54 51.79 7.23
N VAL A 5 -21.48 50.54 6.76
CA VAL A 5 -22.21 49.69 5.78
C VAL A 5 -22.10 50.13 4.31
N LEU A 6 -21.26 49.45 3.52
CA LEU A 6 -21.65 49.03 2.17
C LEU A 6 -20.96 47.70 1.80
N TRP A 7 -21.75 46.79 1.24
CA TRP A 7 -21.40 45.46 0.73
C TRP A 7 -21.87 45.38 -0.73
N LEU A 8 -21.48 44.30 -1.43
CA LEU A 8 -22.05 43.73 -2.66
C LEU A 8 -21.57 44.25 -4.04
N LEU A 9 -20.95 43.30 -4.76
CA LEU A 9 -21.22 42.84 -6.12
C LEU A 9 -21.43 43.85 -7.26
N PHE A 10 -20.60 43.67 -8.31
CA PHE A 10 -21.11 43.65 -9.68
C PHE A 10 -20.47 42.51 -10.47
N ALA A 11 -21.32 41.71 -11.12
CA ALA A 11 -20.95 40.68 -12.08
C ALA A 11 -21.70 40.92 -13.40
N PHE A 12 -21.30 40.20 -14.46
CA PHE A 12 -22.03 39.98 -15.73
C PHE A 12 -22.09 41.12 -16.79
N MET A 13 -21.20 41.07 -17.81
CA MET A 13 -21.45 40.44 -19.15
C MET A 13 -20.67 41.07 -20.35
N PHE A 14 -19.78 40.26 -20.97
CA PHE A 14 -19.39 40.19 -22.41
C PHE A 14 -18.70 41.39 -23.13
N PRO A 15 -17.97 41.17 -24.26
CA PRO A 15 -17.51 39.90 -24.89
C PRO A 15 -15.99 39.81 -25.22
N VAL A 16 -15.54 38.56 -25.41
CA VAL A 16 -14.49 38.06 -26.34
C VAL A 16 -13.59 39.09 -27.07
N VAL A 17 -12.27 39.06 -26.80
CA VAL A 17 -11.17 38.60 -27.72
C VAL A 17 -9.93 38.33 -26.85
N ILE A 18 -9.48 37.08 -26.78
CA ILE A 18 -8.11 36.76 -26.30
C ILE A 18 -7.24 36.54 -27.53
N LEU A 19 -6.27 37.43 -27.73
CA LEU A 19 -5.15 37.22 -28.64
C LEU A 19 -3.93 36.83 -27.78
N LEU A 20 -3.69 35.53 -27.64
CA LEU A 20 -2.41 35.03 -27.16
C LEU A 20 -1.34 35.33 -28.21
N GLN A 21 -0.36 36.16 -27.87
CA GLN A 21 0.92 36.20 -28.55
C GLN A 21 2.00 35.75 -27.58
N TRP A 22 2.52 34.56 -27.86
CA TRP A 22 3.64 33.96 -27.14
C TRP A 22 4.93 34.69 -27.51
N THR A 23 5.77 35.01 -26.51
CA THR A 23 7.19 35.28 -26.72
C THR A 23 8.00 34.09 -26.24
N THR A 24 8.42 33.25 -27.18
CA THR A 24 9.19 32.03 -26.95
C THR A 24 10.64 32.34 -26.56
N THR A 25 11.06 31.95 -25.36
CA THR A 25 12.47 31.73 -25.06
C THR A 25 12.84 30.31 -25.48
N PHE A 26 13.68 30.17 -26.51
CA PHE A 26 14.23 28.88 -26.89
C PHE A 26 15.23 28.40 -25.84
N SER A 27 14.81 27.42 -25.03
CA SER A 27 15.74 26.40 -24.55
C SER A 27 16.13 25.53 -25.75
N ASN A 28 17.41 25.47 -26.09
CA ASN A 28 17.89 24.31 -26.87
C ASN A 28 17.75 23.09 -25.94
N PRO A 29 17.03 22.03 -26.33
CA PRO A 29 17.09 20.78 -25.59
C PRO A 29 18.53 20.25 -25.64
N SER A 30 18.99 19.71 -24.51
CA SER A 30 20.18 18.89 -24.48
C SER A 30 19.88 17.58 -25.20
N VAL A 31 20.33 17.46 -26.45
CA VAL A 31 20.22 16.23 -27.25
C VAL A 31 20.86 15.08 -26.47
N THR A 32 20.09 14.04 -26.19
CA THR A 32 20.62 12.84 -25.54
C THR A 32 21.20 11.96 -26.64
N LEU A 33 22.52 11.74 -26.62
CA LEU A 33 23.17 10.91 -27.64
C LEU A 33 22.89 9.43 -27.37
N HIS A 34 21.99 8.86 -28.16
CA HIS A 34 21.72 7.42 -28.19
C HIS A 34 22.63 6.71 -29.19
N ASN A 35 22.87 5.41 -29.00
CA ASN A 35 23.64 4.59 -29.93
C ASN A 35 22.70 3.85 -30.90
N PRO A 36 23.16 3.49 -32.11
CA PRO A 36 22.40 2.59 -32.99
C PRO A 36 22.10 1.25 -32.29
N GLN A 37 20.86 0.78 -32.43
CA GLN A 37 20.27 -0.37 -31.72
C GLN A 37 20.03 -0.22 -30.21
N ASP A 38 20.17 0.97 -29.59
CA ASP A 38 19.66 1.18 -28.22
C ASP A 38 18.13 1.00 -28.16
N VAL A 39 17.43 1.43 -29.21
CA VAL A 39 16.04 1.06 -29.51
C VAL A 39 16.00 0.45 -30.91
N ILE A 40 15.30 -0.67 -31.09
CA ILE A 40 15.09 -1.30 -32.39
C ILE A 40 13.62 -1.28 -32.76
N ILE A 41 13.31 -1.37 -34.05
CA ILE A 41 12.01 -1.81 -34.55
C ILE A 41 11.99 -3.34 -34.39
N SER A 42 11.08 -3.84 -33.54
CA SER A 42 10.91 -5.26 -33.23
C SER A 42 9.89 -5.93 -34.15
N GLU A 43 8.81 -5.23 -34.47
CA GLU A 43 7.67 -5.77 -35.24
C GLU A 43 7.05 -4.69 -36.15
N VAL A 44 6.54 -5.10 -37.32
CA VAL A 44 5.77 -4.24 -38.23
C VAL A 44 4.61 -5.04 -38.86
N ALA A 45 3.37 -4.67 -38.56
CA ALA A 45 2.17 -5.26 -39.18
C ALA A 45 1.64 -4.38 -40.32
N TRP A 46 2.42 -4.29 -41.39
CA TRP A 46 2.10 -3.46 -42.57
C TRP A 46 0.85 -3.91 -43.33
N GLY A 47 0.36 -5.13 -43.09
CA GLY A 47 -0.83 -5.71 -43.74
C GLY A 47 -2.15 -5.39 -43.04
N GLY A 48 -2.12 -4.85 -41.82
CA GLY A 48 -3.28 -4.75 -40.92
C GLY A 48 -3.67 -6.08 -40.28
N THR A 49 -4.89 -6.16 -39.73
CA THR A 49 -5.46 -7.35 -39.06
C THR A 49 -6.51 -8.07 -39.93
N THR A 50 -7.08 -9.16 -39.41
CA THR A 50 -8.24 -9.82 -40.04
C THR A 50 -9.50 -8.93 -40.01
N ALA A 51 -9.72 -8.19 -38.92
CA ALA A 51 -10.80 -7.21 -38.81
C ALA A 51 -10.65 -6.05 -39.81
N GLY A 52 -9.43 -5.56 -40.04
CA GLY A 52 -9.18 -4.44 -40.94
C GLY A 52 -7.75 -4.37 -41.51
N SER A 53 -7.65 -4.26 -42.85
CA SER A 53 -6.38 -3.96 -43.53
C SER A 53 -5.92 -2.50 -43.39
N ALA A 54 -6.42 -1.79 -42.37
CA ALA A 54 -5.99 -0.46 -41.96
C ALA A 54 -5.49 -0.46 -40.50
N ASP A 55 -5.64 -1.59 -39.80
CA ASP A 55 -5.32 -1.82 -38.40
C ASP A 55 -3.82 -2.15 -38.28
N GLU A 56 -3.00 -1.24 -38.81
CA GLU A 56 -1.55 -1.38 -38.91
C GLU A 56 -0.89 -0.97 -37.59
N TRP A 57 0.05 -1.77 -37.09
CA TRP A 57 0.88 -1.40 -35.95
C TRP A 57 2.37 -1.50 -36.25
N ILE A 58 3.16 -0.76 -35.47
CA ILE A 58 4.63 -0.81 -35.46
C ILE A 58 5.07 -0.92 -34.00
N GLU A 59 6.03 -1.79 -33.73
CA GLU A 59 6.57 -1.96 -32.38
C GLU A 59 8.06 -1.61 -32.32
N LEU A 60 8.44 -0.94 -31.23
CA LEU A 60 9.82 -0.69 -30.84
C LEU A 60 10.19 -1.48 -29.58
N TYR A 61 11.43 -1.94 -29.48
CA TYR A 61 11.99 -2.61 -28.29
C TYR A 61 13.24 -1.89 -27.79
N ASN A 62 13.36 -1.69 -26.48
CA ASN A 62 14.51 -1.07 -25.83
C ASN A 62 15.56 -2.13 -25.46
N ASN A 63 16.70 -2.08 -26.13
CA ASN A 63 17.80 -3.04 -25.95
C ASN A 63 18.69 -2.71 -24.72
N THR A 64 18.38 -1.63 -24.00
CA THR A 64 19.16 -1.14 -22.85
C THR A 64 18.51 -1.49 -21.51
N ALA A 65 19.33 -1.50 -20.45
CA ALA A 65 18.91 -1.77 -19.08
C ALA A 65 18.31 -0.55 -18.35
N VAL A 66 17.97 0.53 -19.07
CA VAL A 66 17.36 1.76 -18.51
C VAL A 66 16.21 2.23 -19.41
N PRO A 67 15.18 2.92 -18.90
CA PRO A 67 14.13 3.50 -19.74
C PRO A 67 14.67 4.57 -20.70
N ILE A 68 14.12 4.65 -21.92
CA ILE A 68 14.48 5.65 -22.94
C ILE A 68 13.27 6.53 -23.24
N THR A 69 13.42 7.85 -23.13
CA THR A 69 12.40 8.83 -23.52
C THR A 69 12.46 9.07 -25.03
N LEU A 70 11.33 8.85 -25.71
CA LEU A 70 11.21 8.96 -27.17
C LEU A 70 10.73 10.34 -27.65
N THR A 71 10.54 11.32 -26.75
CA THR A 71 10.04 12.66 -27.08
C THR A 71 10.90 13.35 -28.15
N ASN A 72 10.28 13.72 -29.27
CA ASN A 72 10.89 14.30 -30.49
C ASN A 72 11.73 13.33 -31.35
N TRP A 73 11.81 12.05 -31.00
CA TRP A 73 12.31 11.05 -31.94
C TRP A 73 11.37 10.97 -33.14
N THR A 74 11.88 10.52 -34.30
CA THR A 74 11.08 10.40 -35.52
C THR A 74 11.14 9.01 -36.11
N LEU A 75 9.99 8.47 -36.50
CA LEU A 75 9.87 7.22 -37.25
C LEU A 75 9.21 7.54 -38.59
N THR A 76 9.95 7.34 -39.68
CA THR A 76 9.51 7.79 -41.02
C THR A 76 9.57 6.67 -42.04
N ALA A 77 8.48 6.50 -42.78
CA ALA A 77 8.41 5.67 -43.98
C ALA A 77 9.23 6.27 -45.14
N ASN A 78 9.60 5.44 -46.11
CA ASN A 78 10.51 5.81 -47.20
C ASN A 78 9.82 6.60 -48.31
N ASP A 79 8.49 6.43 -48.48
CA ASP A 79 7.69 7.30 -49.35
C ASP A 79 7.27 8.64 -48.68
N GLY A 80 7.49 8.74 -47.37
CA GLY A 80 7.21 9.90 -46.52
C GLY A 80 5.93 9.82 -45.69
N VAL A 81 5.15 8.73 -45.77
CA VAL A 81 3.90 8.51 -45.02
C VAL A 81 3.84 7.05 -44.52
N PRO A 82 3.71 6.78 -43.21
CA PRO A 82 3.63 7.71 -42.10
C PRO A 82 4.95 8.44 -41.79
N SER A 83 4.83 9.62 -41.19
CA SER A 83 5.93 10.39 -40.60
C SER A 83 5.53 10.74 -39.17
N ILE A 84 6.04 9.96 -38.22
CA ILE A 84 5.61 9.93 -36.82
C ILE A 84 6.63 10.69 -35.98
N ILE A 85 6.17 11.62 -35.16
CA ILE A 85 6.96 12.19 -34.06
C ILE A 85 6.57 11.41 -32.81
N LEU A 86 7.53 10.72 -32.21
CA LEU A 86 7.30 9.87 -31.05
C LEU A 86 7.24 10.72 -29.76
N ASN A 87 6.45 10.25 -28.80
CA ASN A 87 6.34 10.86 -27.48
C ASN A 87 5.93 9.81 -26.44
N GLY A 88 6.69 9.71 -25.35
CA GLY A 88 6.52 8.71 -24.32
C GLY A 88 7.87 8.17 -23.87
N THR A 89 7.86 7.09 -23.08
CA THR A 89 9.06 6.44 -22.57
C THR A 89 8.93 4.94 -22.74
N ILE A 90 9.92 4.31 -23.36
CA ILE A 90 10.02 2.86 -23.47
C ILE A 90 10.79 2.30 -22.25
N PRO A 91 10.22 1.38 -21.44
CA PRO A 91 10.90 0.80 -20.28
C PRO A 91 12.19 0.06 -20.64
N ALA A 92 13.06 -0.18 -19.65
CA ALA A 92 14.24 -1.03 -19.80
C ALA A 92 13.83 -2.44 -20.24
N SER A 93 14.43 -2.98 -21.32
CA SER A 93 14.02 -4.27 -21.91
C SER A 93 12.51 -4.38 -22.19
N GLY A 94 11.85 -3.24 -22.46
CA GLY A 94 10.41 -3.14 -22.70
C GLY A 94 10.07 -2.76 -24.14
N PHE A 95 8.77 -2.76 -24.42
CA PHE A 95 8.19 -2.56 -25.76
C PHE A 95 7.35 -1.27 -25.83
N PHE A 96 7.33 -0.62 -26.99
CA PHE A 96 6.53 0.57 -27.29
C PHE A 96 5.74 0.34 -28.59
N LEU A 97 4.41 0.26 -28.46
CA LEU A 97 3.44 -0.09 -29.49
C LEU A 97 2.83 1.18 -30.09
N LEU A 98 2.88 1.27 -31.42
CA LEU A 98 2.30 2.34 -32.21
C LEU A 98 1.16 1.79 -33.05
N GLU A 99 -0.06 2.28 -32.86
CA GLU A 99 -1.23 1.86 -33.64
C GLU A 99 -1.74 2.95 -34.59
N ARG A 100 -2.31 2.52 -35.71
CA ARG A 100 -2.84 3.44 -36.71
C ARG A 100 -4.24 3.91 -36.32
N THR A 101 -4.41 5.24 -36.29
CA THR A 101 -5.65 6.00 -36.09
C THR A 101 -6.37 5.89 -34.75
N ASP A 102 -6.44 4.72 -34.12
CA ASP A 102 -7.05 4.48 -32.81
C ASP A 102 -6.50 3.19 -32.14
N ASP A 103 -7.06 2.82 -30.99
CA ASP A 103 -6.59 1.77 -30.06
C ASP A 103 -7.33 0.42 -30.28
N ASN A 104 -7.74 0.13 -31.52
CA ASN A 104 -8.53 -1.07 -31.83
C ASN A 104 -7.76 -2.08 -32.72
N SER A 105 -6.55 -1.76 -33.17
CA SER A 105 -5.73 -2.72 -33.92
C SER A 105 -5.27 -3.85 -33.01
N VAL A 106 -4.93 -3.53 -31.76
CA VAL A 106 -4.70 -4.48 -30.65
C VAL A 106 -5.70 -4.20 -29.52
N SER A 107 -6.95 -4.62 -29.72
CA SER A 107 -8.12 -4.25 -28.91
C SER A 107 -8.07 -4.58 -27.40
N ASP A 108 -7.15 -5.44 -26.97
CA ASP A 108 -6.95 -5.87 -25.57
C ASP A 108 -5.58 -5.47 -24.97
N ILE A 109 -4.71 -4.82 -25.74
CA ILE A 109 -3.40 -4.32 -25.29
C ILE A 109 -3.24 -2.87 -25.75
N PRO A 110 -3.31 -1.87 -24.85
CA PRO A 110 -3.32 -0.46 -25.25
C PRO A 110 -2.00 -0.04 -25.91
N ALA A 111 -2.11 0.71 -27.00
CA ALA A 111 -0.98 1.35 -27.66
C ALA A 111 -0.40 2.49 -26.80
N ASP A 112 0.91 2.70 -26.87
CA ASP A 112 1.56 3.82 -26.19
C ASP A 112 1.35 5.14 -26.97
N GLN A 113 1.12 5.05 -28.29
CA GLN A 113 0.85 6.21 -29.15
C GLN A 113 0.13 5.84 -30.45
N PHE A 114 -0.83 6.67 -30.87
CA PHE A 114 -1.45 6.56 -32.21
C PHE A 114 -0.68 7.32 -33.29
N PHE A 115 -0.72 6.83 -34.53
CA PHE A 115 -0.19 7.51 -35.72
C PHE A 115 -1.21 7.61 -36.86
N THR A 116 -0.85 8.36 -37.91
CA THR A 116 -1.67 8.51 -39.11
C THR A 116 -0.81 8.47 -40.37
N GLY A 117 -1.37 7.91 -41.45
CA GLY A 117 -0.64 7.53 -42.65
C GLY A 117 -0.65 6.00 -42.78
N ASP A 118 -0.82 5.51 -44.00
CA ASP A 118 -0.82 4.09 -44.34
C ASP A 118 0.59 3.58 -44.66
N LEU A 119 0.91 2.35 -44.24
CA LEU A 119 2.10 1.65 -44.72
C LEU A 119 1.85 1.05 -46.11
N ASN A 120 2.82 1.17 -47.01
CA ASN A 120 2.64 0.65 -48.35
C ASN A 120 2.70 -0.89 -48.36
N ASN A 121 1.54 -1.51 -48.57
CA ASN A 121 1.30 -2.96 -48.65
C ASN A 121 2.08 -3.73 -49.75
N THR A 122 2.98 -3.09 -50.49
CA THR A 122 3.79 -3.73 -51.55
C THR A 122 5.29 -3.41 -51.48
N SER A 123 5.67 -2.22 -51.02
CA SER A 123 7.07 -1.82 -50.85
C SER A 123 7.18 -0.52 -50.06
N ASP A 124 7.91 -0.54 -48.95
CA ASP A 124 8.21 0.63 -48.11
C ASP A 124 9.46 0.35 -47.26
N GLY A 125 9.87 1.29 -46.41
CA GLY A 125 10.87 1.07 -45.38
C GLY A 125 10.80 2.12 -44.28
N LEU A 126 11.03 1.71 -43.03
CA LEU A 126 10.98 2.58 -41.86
C LEU A 126 12.38 2.95 -41.39
N THR A 127 12.59 4.24 -41.04
CA THR A 127 13.80 4.72 -40.38
C THR A 127 13.45 5.37 -39.04
N LEU A 128 14.02 4.85 -37.95
CA LEU A 128 13.92 5.42 -36.61
C LEU A 128 15.10 6.36 -36.34
N ARG A 129 14.83 7.56 -35.80
CA ARG A 129 15.84 8.57 -35.44
C ARG A 129 15.63 9.16 -34.05
N ASP A 130 16.73 9.46 -33.36
CA ASP A 130 16.72 10.21 -32.10
C ASP A 130 16.33 11.69 -32.29
N ASP A 131 16.19 12.42 -31.19
CA ASP A 131 15.91 13.87 -31.16
C ASP A 131 17.02 14.72 -31.79
N GLY A 132 18.24 14.17 -31.88
CA GLY A 132 19.37 14.71 -32.64
C GLY A 132 19.35 14.43 -34.15
N GLY A 133 18.45 13.55 -34.63
CA GLY A 133 18.33 13.13 -36.01
C GLY A 133 19.27 11.98 -36.44
N GLN A 134 20.01 11.38 -35.51
CA GLN A 134 20.82 10.18 -35.75
C GLN A 134 19.91 9.00 -36.09
N VAL A 135 20.28 8.14 -37.04
CA VAL A 135 19.55 6.88 -37.26
C VAL A 135 19.89 5.90 -36.15
N ILE A 136 18.87 5.44 -35.43
CA ILE A 136 19.01 4.45 -34.36
C ILE A 136 18.75 3.04 -34.88
N ASP A 137 17.72 2.85 -35.70
CA ASP A 137 17.39 1.57 -36.34
C ASP A 137 16.58 1.76 -37.64
N SER A 138 16.39 0.70 -38.42
CA SER A 138 15.60 0.74 -39.67
C SER A 138 15.04 -0.62 -40.06
N ALA A 139 13.81 -0.65 -40.59
CA ALA A 139 13.19 -1.82 -41.19
C ALA A 139 13.07 -1.64 -42.72
N ASN A 140 13.48 -2.64 -43.50
CA ASN A 140 13.45 -2.62 -44.98
C ASN A 140 14.02 -1.34 -45.63
N ALA A 141 15.21 -0.91 -45.16
CA ALA A 141 15.73 0.44 -45.41
C ALA A 141 15.96 0.81 -46.90
N ASP A 142 16.04 -0.17 -47.81
CA ASP A 142 16.20 0.08 -49.25
C ASP A 142 14.88 0.49 -49.96
N GLY A 143 13.74 0.34 -49.28
CA GLY A 143 12.41 0.62 -49.83
C GLY A 143 11.94 -0.42 -50.86
N GLY A 144 12.51 -1.63 -50.82
CA GLY A 144 12.10 -2.77 -51.62
C GLY A 144 10.75 -3.36 -51.18
N ALA A 145 10.41 -4.53 -51.71
CA ALA A 145 9.28 -5.30 -51.16
C ALA A 145 9.60 -5.72 -49.72
N TRP A 146 8.60 -5.74 -48.84
CA TRP A 146 8.81 -6.15 -47.44
C TRP A 146 9.43 -7.56 -47.36
N PRO A 147 10.49 -7.75 -46.54
CA PRO A 147 11.21 -9.02 -46.48
C PRO A 147 10.43 -10.13 -45.74
N ALA A 148 9.44 -9.75 -44.93
CA ALA A 148 8.50 -10.64 -44.25
C ALA A 148 7.21 -9.88 -43.88
N GLY A 149 6.29 -10.57 -43.22
CA GLY A 149 4.92 -10.14 -42.97
C GLY A 149 4.01 -10.41 -44.18
N SER A 150 2.70 -10.32 -43.98
CA SER A 150 1.71 -10.49 -45.03
C SER A 150 0.46 -9.65 -44.81
N GLY A 151 -0.25 -9.33 -45.90
CA GLY A 151 -1.62 -8.85 -45.85
C GLY A 151 -2.63 -10.01 -46.01
N SER A 152 -3.85 -9.67 -46.42
CA SER A 152 -4.92 -10.64 -46.65
C SER A 152 -4.50 -11.84 -47.53
N PRO A 153 -4.81 -13.09 -47.14
CA PRO A 153 -5.70 -13.47 -46.04
C PRO A 153 -5.01 -13.73 -44.70
N ASP A 154 -3.67 -13.76 -44.66
CA ASP A 154 -2.93 -14.36 -43.54
C ASP A 154 -2.52 -13.34 -42.46
N TYR A 155 -2.38 -12.06 -42.83
CA TYR A 155 -2.19 -10.91 -41.93
C TYR A 155 -1.06 -11.06 -40.89
N THR A 156 0.00 -11.78 -41.23
CA THR A 156 1.16 -11.98 -40.34
C THR A 156 1.98 -10.70 -40.21
N SER A 157 2.45 -10.40 -39.01
CA SER A 157 3.42 -9.33 -38.79
C SER A 157 4.82 -9.72 -39.29
N MET A 158 5.62 -8.69 -39.57
CA MET A 158 7.04 -8.81 -39.89
C MET A 158 7.86 -8.67 -38.60
N GLU A 159 8.48 -9.75 -38.14
CA GLU A 159 9.22 -9.80 -36.88
C GLU A 159 10.74 -9.79 -37.06
N ARG A 160 11.45 -9.05 -36.21
CA ARG A 160 12.90 -9.03 -36.11
C ARG A 160 13.42 -10.37 -35.55
N ILE A 161 14.31 -11.07 -36.25
CA ILE A 161 14.75 -12.44 -35.85
C ILE A 161 15.59 -12.52 -34.56
N SER A 162 16.11 -11.40 -34.08
CA SER A 162 16.82 -11.27 -32.81
C SER A 162 16.96 -9.79 -32.45
N HIS A 163 16.85 -9.46 -31.17
CA HIS A 163 17.12 -8.12 -30.65
C HIS A 163 18.60 -7.65 -30.82
N THR A 164 19.49 -8.50 -31.33
CA THR A 164 20.89 -8.17 -31.67
C THR A 164 21.19 -8.21 -33.17
N ALA A 165 20.18 -8.47 -34.01
CA ALA A 165 20.35 -8.56 -35.45
C ALA A 165 20.66 -7.18 -36.06
N VAL A 166 21.68 -7.10 -36.92
CA VAL A 166 22.03 -5.87 -37.65
C VAL A 166 20.94 -5.55 -38.68
N PRO A 167 20.56 -4.28 -38.91
CA PRO A 167 19.49 -3.93 -39.85
C PRO A 167 19.73 -4.41 -41.29
N GLY A 168 18.72 -5.05 -41.88
CA GLY A 168 18.70 -5.53 -43.26
C GLY A 168 17.67 -6.64 -43.46
N ASP A 169 17.35 -6.95 -44.71
CA ASP A 169 16.27 -7.86 -45.13
C ASP A 169 16.38 -9.25 -44.49
N SER A 170 17.61 -9.76 -44.35
CA SER A 170 17.90 -11.06 -43.73
C SER A 170 17.67 -11.13 -42.22
N SER A 171 17.22 -10.04 -41.60
CA SER A 171 16.98 -9.94 -40.16
C SER A 171 15.50 -9.90 -39.79
N TRP A 172 14.63 -10.22 -40.75
CA TRP A 172 13.18 -10.29 -40.59
C TRP A 172 12.66 -11.67 -41.00
N ALA A 173 11.60 -12.12 -40.35
CA ALA A 173 10.80 -13.29 -40.74
C ALA A 173 9.33 -13.06 -40.37
N ASP A 174 8.44 -13.86 -40.94
CA ASP A 174 7.02 -13.82 -40.60
C ASP A 174 6.81 -14.30 -39.16
N ASN A 175 5.83 -13.74 -38.45
CA ASN A 175 5.33 -14.36 -37.22
C ASN A 175 4.94 -15.83 -37.46
N ASP A 176 5.25 -16.72 -36.51
CA ASP A 176 5.02 -18.16 -36.67
C ASP A 176 3.54 -18.61 -36.58
N GLY A 177 2.62 -17.67 -36.31
CA GLY A 177 1.17 -17.87 -36.18
C GLY A 177 0.76 -18.57 -34.88
N ILE A 178 1.67 -18.63 -33.89
CA ILE A 178 1.62 -19.55 -32.76
C ILE A 178 2.09 -18.90 -31.47
N THR A 179 3.23 -18.23 -31.52
CA THR A 179 3.57 -17.20 -30.54
C THR A 179 2.81 -15.98 -31.01
N VAL A 180 1.66 -15.75 -30.40
CA VAL A 180 0.81 -14.60 -30.71
C VAL A 180 0.41 -13.92 -29.42
N ASN A 181 0.23 -12.61 -29.47
CA ASN A 181 -0.23 -11.80 -28.35
C ASN A 181 -1.27 -10.78 -28.83
N GLY A 182 -2.33 -10.59 -28.05
CA GLY A 182 -3.41 -9.65 -28.35
C GLY A 182 -4.47 -10.11 -29.36
N LEU A 183 -5.53 -9.29 -29.48
CA LEU A 183 -6.75 -9.53 -30.26
C LEU A 183 -7.06 -8.36 -31.22
N ASP A 184 -7.53 -8.64 -32.43
CA ASP A 184 -8.04 -7.63 -33.36
C ASP A 184 -9.40 -7.02 -32.94
N ALA A 185 -9.84 -5.97 -33.63
CA ALA A 185 -11.09 -5.25 -33.33
C ALA A 185 -12.38 -6.11 -33.33
N ASP A 186 -12.36 -7.29 -33.98
CA ASP A 186 -13.47 -8.26 -33.98
C ASP A 186 -13.31 -9.34 -32.89
N GLY A 187 -12.22 -9.30 -32.11
CA GLY A 187 -11.91 -10.21 -31.01
C GLY A 187 -11.20 -11.50 -31.44
N ASN A 188 -10.58 -11.53 -32.62
CA ASN A 188 -9.80 -12.68 -33.10
C ASN A 188 -8.33 -12.55 -32.67
N PRO A 189 -7.61 -13.64 -32.37
CA PRO A 189 -6.16 -13.59 -32.11
C PRO A 189 -5.38 -12.94 -33.26
N LEU A 190 -4.46 -12.05 -32.91
CA LEU A 190 -3.51 -11.47 -33.87
C LEU A 190 -2.52 -12.52 -34.38
N GLN A 191 -1.90 -12.22 -35.52
CA GLN A 191 -0.83 -13.01 -36.13
C GLN A 191 0.52 -12.29 -35.96
N GLY A 192 0.80 -11.92 -34.71
CA GLY A 192 1.94 -11.12 -34.28
C GLY A 192 2.09 -11.12 -32.76
N THR A 193 3.13 -10.47 -32.24
CA THR A 193 3.52 -10.48 -30.81
C THR A 193 3.61 -9.08 -30.16
N PRO A 194 2.65 -8.15 -30.36
CA PRO A 194 2.68 -6.84 -29.72
C PRO A 194 2.81 -6.95 -28.20
N LYS A 195 3.72 -6.15 -27.62
CA LYS A 195 4.16 -6.14 -26.21
C LYS A 195 4.77 -7.47 -25.71
N ALA A 196 5.23 -8.36 -26.60
CA ALA A 196 5.82 -9.66 -26.25
C ALA A 196 7.08 -9.97 -27.07
N ASN A 197 7.84 -10.99 -26.66
CA ASN A 197 9.00 -11.45 -27.43
C ASN A 197 8.56 -12.06 -28.77
N ASN A 198 9.14 -11.58 -29.87
CA ASN A 198 8.98 -12.14 -31.21
C ASN A 198 9.07 -13.66 -31.24
N SER A 199 8.17 -14.30 -32.01
CA SER A 199 8.11 -15.74 -32.23
C SER A 199 9.44 -16.37 -32.70
N THR A 200 10.24 -15.56 -33.39
CA THR A 200 11.51 -15.91 -34.02
C THR A 200 12.70 -16.05 -33.06
N TRP A 201 12.61 -15.62 -31.80
CA TRP A 201 13.72 -15.63 -30.83
C TRP A 201 13.97 -17.00 -30.17
N GLY A 202 13.56 -18.10 -30.83
CA GLY A 202 13.62 -19.48 -30.33
C GLY A 202 15.00 -20.16 -30.31
N ALA A 203 15.07 -21.38 -29.78
CA ALA A 203 16.33 -22.11 -29.60
C ALA A 203 16.84 -22.79 -30.89
N GLU A 204 18.17 -22.87 -31.07
CA GLU A 204 18.77 -23.57 -32.22
C GLU A 204 18.57 -25.10 -32.13
N GLY A 205 17.77 -25.68 -33.02
CA GLY A 205 17.55 -27.14 -33.10
C GLY A 205 16.11 -27.54 -33.38
N VAL A 206 15.75 -28.79 -33.04
CA VAL A 206 14.35 -29.25 -32.88
C VAL A 206 14.07 -29.30 -31.39
N ASP A 207 12.93 -28.77 -30.93
CA ASP A 207 12.57 -28.76 -29.51
C ASP A 207 11.06 -28.97 -29.35
N LEU A 208 10.60 -30.22 -29.16
CA LEU A 208 9.17 -30.42 -28.94
C LEU A 208 8.77 -30.06 -27.52
N VAL A 209 7.70 -29.29 -27.40
CA VAL A 209 7.09 -28.92 -26.12
C VAL A 209 5.65 -29.34 -26.12
N THR A 210 5.24 -30.12 -25.13
CA THR A 210 3.84 -30.46 -24.91
C THR A 210 3.27 -29.71 -23.72
N SER A 211 2.03 -29.27 -23.83
CA SER A 211 1.20 -28.92 -22.66
C SER A 211 -0.11 -29.68 -22.70
N LYS A 212 -0.63 -30.00 -21.51
CA LYS A 212 -1.92 -30.65 -21.34
C LYS A 212 -2.63 -29.99 -20.17
N GLN A 213 -3.77 -29.37 -20.44
CA GLN A 213 -4.63 -28.77 -19.43
C GLN A 213 -5.93 -29.56 -19.33
N GLY A 214 -6.47 -29.65 -18.12
CA GLY A 214 -7.77 -30.23 -17.81
C GLY A 214 -8.36 -29.48 -16.61
N PRO A 215 -9.63 -29.70 -16.27
CA PRO A 215 -10.23 -29.05 -15.11
C PRO A 215 -9.56 -29.54 -13.82
N LEU A 216 -9.41 -28.66 -12.82
CA LEU A 216 -8.84 -29.01 -11.51
C LEU A 216 -9.73 -30.00 -10.75
N THR A 217 -11.04 -29.88 -10.90
CA THR A 217 -12.06 -30.78 -10.36
C THR A 217 -13.00 -31.27 -11.47
N ALA A 218 -13.50 -32.48 -11.38
CA ALA A 218 -14.55 -32.98 -12.27
C ALA A 218 -15.49 -33.96 -11.55
N VAL A 219 -16.68 -34.15 -12.08
CA VAL A 219 -17.73 -34.95 -11.45
C VAL A 219 -17.77 -36.37 -12.04
N ALA A 220 -17.82 -37.39 -11.18
CA ALA A 220 -18.01 -38.77 -11.58
C ALA A 220 -19.22 -38.93 -12.53
N ASN A 221 -19.12 -39.84 -13.50
CA ASN A 221 -20.13 -40.02 -14.56
C ASN A 221 -20.32 -38.83 -15.54
N THR A 222 -19.52 -37.76 -15.49
CA THR A 222 -19.53 -36.69 -16.51
C THR A 222 -18.38 -36.84 -17.54
N PRO A 223 -18.50 -36.21 -18.73
CA PRO A 223 -17.37 -36.05 -19.64
C PRO A 223 -16.30 -35.12 -19.03
N ILE A 224 -15.04 -35.55 -19.06
CA ILE A 224 -13.87 -34.70 -18.83
C ILE A 224 -13.27 -34.29 -20.17
N THR A 225 -12.74 -33.07 -20.21
CA THR A 225 -12.18 -32.46 -21.42
C THR A 225 -10.76 -31.99 -21.12
N TYR A 226 -9.83 -32.31 -22.02
CA TYR A 226 -8.43 -31.88 -21.95
C TYR A 226 -8.10 -31.05 -23.19
N GLN A 227 -7.49 -29.88 -22.98
CA GLN A 227 -6.81 -29.18 -24.06
C GLN A 227 -5.38 -29.71 -24.17
N ILE A 228 -4.96 -30.03 -25.39
CA ILE A 228 -3.64 -30.53 -25.73
C ILE A 228 -2.99 -29.51 -26.66
N SER A 229 -1.72 -29.18 -26.39
CA SER A 229 -0.85 -28.46 -27.32
C SER A 229 0.45 -29.22 -27.50
N LEU A 230 0.92 -29.28 -28.73
CA LEU A 230 2.27 -29.69 -29.11
C LEU A 230 2.87 -28.56 -29.94
N ARG A 231 4.00 -28.01 -29.50
CA ARG A 231 4.81 -27.02 -30.22
C ARG A 231 6.18 -27.59 -30.59
N ASN A 232 6.80 -27.07 -31.63
CA ASN A 232 8.24 -27.15 -31.86
C ASN A 232 8.87 -25.78 -31.63
N ASN A 233 9.45 -25.55 -30.44
CA ASN A 233 10.12 -24.31 -30.06
C ASN A 233 11.48 -24.12 -30.76
N GLY A 234 11.95 -25.13 -31.48
CA GLY A 234 13.19 -25.09 -32.24
C GLY A 234 13.02 -24.50 -33.64
N ASN A 235 14.11 -24.06 -34.24
CA ASN A 235 14.14 -23.51 -35.61
C ASN A 235 14.26 -24.56 -36.74
N LEU A 236 14.34 -25.86 -36.43
CA LEU A 236 14.39 -26.97 -37.40
C LEU A 236 13.11 -27.82 -37.36
N THR A 237 12.75 -28.44 -38.49
CA THR A 237 11.59 -29.34 -38.59
C THR A 237 11.78 -30.64 -37.79
N ALA A 238 10.86 -30.92 -36.87
CA ALA A 238 10.67 -32.24 -36.28
C ALA A 238 10.02 -33.18 -37.30
N THR A 239 10.57 -34.37 -37.52
CA THR A 239 10.05 -35.31 -38.54
C THR A 239 9.38 -36.53 -37.92
N ALA A 240 8.34 -37.06 -38.58
CA ALA A 240 7.57 -38.21 -38.12
C ALA A 240 7.14 -38.11 -36.63
N VAL A 241 6.63 -36.95 -36.24
CA VAL A 241 6.14 -36.64 -34.89
C VAL A 241 4.88 -37.46 -34.58
N THR A 242 4.84 -37.99 -33.36
CA THR A 242 3.69 -38.71 -32.81
C THR A 242 3.38 -38.24 -31.39
N LEU A 243 2.09 -38.14 -31.08
CA LEU A 243 1.59 -37.87 -29.73
C LEU A 243 0.96 -39.13 -29.16
N THR A 244 1.25 -39.44 -27.90
CA THR A 244 0.68 -40.57 -27.16
C THR A 244 0.08 -40.09 -25.84
N ASP A 245 -1.24 -40.18 -25.70
CA ASP A 245 -1.94 -39.96 -24.42
C ASP A 245 -2.25 -41.30 -23.76
N THR A 246 -1.97 -41.43 -22.47
CA THR A 246 -2.19 -42.66 -21.69
C THR A 246 -3.37 -42.46 -20.77
N LEU A 247 -4.58 -42.75 -21.27
CA LEU A 247 -5.79 -42.62 -20.47
C LEU A 247 -5.71 -43.51 -19.22
N PRO A 248 -5.86 -42.96 -18.00
CA PRO A 248 -6.00 -43.74 -16.79
C PRO A 248 -7.19 -44.71 -16.91
N GLY A 249 -7.11 -45.87 -16.26
CA GLY A 249 -8.13 -46.94 -16.39
C GLY A 249 -9.56 -46.58 -15.94
N TRP A 250 -9.73 -45.37 -15.41
CA TRP A 250 -10.99 -44.75 -14.99
C TRP A 250 -11.62 -43.83 -16.06
N LEU A 251 -10.91 -43.55 -17.15
CA LEU A 251 -11.37 -42.76 -18.29
C LEU A 251 -11.60 -43.64 -19.52
N THR A 252 -12.64 -43.34 -20.28
CA THR A 252 -12.89 -43.96 -21.60
C THR A 252 -12.95 -42.89 -22.67
N TYR A 253 -12.14 -42.99 -23.73
CA TYR A 253 -12.18 -42.04 -24.85
C TYR A 253 -13.61 -41.85 -25.39
N LEU A 254 -14.01 -40.59 -25.62
CA LEU A 254 -15.26 -40.23 -26.28
C LEU A 254 -15.01 -39.71 -27.69
N SER A 255 -14.19 -38.66 -27.81
CA SER A 255 -13.92 -37.95 -29.06
C SER A 255 -12.70 -37.05 -28.93
N ASP A 256 -12.09 -36.69 -30.06
CA ASP A 256 -11.20 -35.54 -30.19
C ASP A 256 -11.52 -34.77 -31.48
N ASP A 257 -11.07 -33.52 -31.56
CA ASP A 257 -11.25 -32.63 -32.73
C ASP A 257 -9.96 -32.42 -33.56
N SER A 258 -8.90 -33.19 -33.29
CA SER A 258 -7.57 -33.00 -33.90
C SER A 258 -7.53 -33.10 -35.43
N GLY A 259 -8.47 -33.83 -36.03
CA GLY A 259 -8.46 -34.16 -37.46
C GLY A 259 -7.34 -35.13 -37.90
N LEU A 260 -6.50 -35.60 -36.97
CA LEU A 260 -5.35 -36.45 -37.26
C LEU A 260 -5.73 -37.92 -37.39
N LEU A 261 -4.82 -38.72 -37.96
CA LEU A 261 -4.95 -40.18 -37.92
C LEU A 261 -4.63 -40.68 -36.50
N ILE A 262 -5.65 -41.04 -35.74
CA ILE A 262 -5.54 -41.62 -34.40
C ILE A 262 -5.61 -43.17 -34.43
N THR A 263 -4.77 -43.82 -33.62
CA THR A 263 -4.79 -45.27 -33.38
C THR A 263 -5.14 -45.55 -31.93
N HIS A 264 -6.27 -46.22 -31.68
CA HIS A 264 -6.73 -46.56 -30.33
C HIS A 264 -6.17 -47.92 -29.92
N THR A 265 -5.24 -47.94 -28.96
CA THR A 265 -4.71 -49.18 -28.36
C THR A 265 -4.81 -49.07 -26.84
N PRO A 266 -6.01 -49.21 -26.24
CA PRO A 266 -6.27 -48.87 -24.84
C PRO A 266 -5.24 -49.48 -23.87
N PRO A 267 -4.67 -48.68 -22.94
CA PRO A 267 -5.03 -47.31 -22.56
C PRO A 267 -4.53 -46.20 -23.50
N LEU A 268 -3.76 -46.53 -24.53
CA LEU A 268 -3.07 -45.54 -25.37
C LEU A 268 -3.96 -44.98 -26.50
N LEU A 269 -3.89 -43.67 -26.66
CA LEU A 269 -4.35 -42.92 -27.82
C LEU A 269 -3.12 -42.39 -28.55
N ILE A 270 -2.91 -42.77 -29.81
CA ILE A 270 -1.71 -42.40 -30.56
C ILE A 270 -2.10 -41.63 -31.82
N TRP A 271 -1.83 -40.32 -31.86
CA TRP A 271 -2.01 -39.49 -33.05
C TRP A 271 -0.73 -39.43 -33.88
N GLN A 272 -0.88 -39.53 -35.21
CA GLN A 272 0.19 -39.29 -36.16
C GLN A 272 0.18 -37.81 -36.58
N ALA A 273 1.06 -37.00 -35.99
CA ALA A 273 1.16 -35.57 -36.29
C ALA A 273 1.94 -35.29 -37.60
N GLY A 274 2.86 -36.18 -37.98
CA GLY A 274 3.64 -36.04 -39.22
C GLY A 274 4.86 -35.14 -39.03
N ASP A 275 5.25 -34.37 -40.04
CA ASP A 275 6.38 -33.45 -39.92
C ASP A 275 5.88 -32.10 -39.36
N LEU A 276 6.49 -31.61 -38.29
CA LEU A 276 6.15 -30.36 -37.60
C LEU A 276 7.29 -29.35 -37.82
N PRO A 277 7.11 -28.28 -38.62
CA PRO A 277 8.13 -27.25 -38.85
C PRO A 277 8.66 -26.59 -37.58
N GLY A 278 9.75 -25.82 -37.68
CA GLY A 278 10.17 -24.96 -36.57
C GLY A 278 9.12 -23.89 -36.27
N GLY A 279 8.97 -23.51 -35.00
CA GLY A 279 7.86 -22.68 -34.50
C GLY A 279 6.52 -23.43 -34.38
N ALA A 280 6.23 -24.36 -35.32
CA ALA A 280 4.91 -24.94 -35.56
C ALA A 280 4.23 -25.61 -34.35
N THR A 281 2.90 -25.46 -34.27
CA THR A 281 2.06 -25.93 -33.16
C THR A 281 0.78 -26.59 -33.67
N LEU A 282 0.35 -27.56 -32.87
CA LEU A 282 -0.82 -28.39 -33.05
C LEU A 282 -1.61 -28.38 -31.73
N THR A 283 -2.75 -27.71 -31.73
CA THR A 283 -3.70 -27.70 -30.60
C THR A 283 -4.94 -28.51 -30.93
N PHE A 284 -5.47 -29.24 -29.95
CA PHE A 284 -6.76 -29.92 -30.06
C PHE A 284 -7.35 -30.30 -28.69
N THR A 285 -8.63 -30.62 -28.69
CA THR A 285 -9.42 -31.05 -27.54
C THR A 285 -9.55 -32.57 -27.52
N LEU A 286 -9.27 -33.20 -26.38
CA LEU A 286 -9.57 -34.60 -26.09
C LEU A 286 -10.69 -34.69 -25.05
N SER A 287 -11.78 -35.37 -25.38
CA SER A 287 -12.86 -35.68 -24.44
C SER A 287 -12.87 -37.17 -24.06
N ALA A 288 -13.08 -37.44 -22.78
CA ALA A 288 -13.21 -38.79 -22.23
C ALA A 288 -14.34 -38.85 -21.19
N GLN A 289 -14.93 -40.02 -20.99
CA GLN A 289 -15.95 -40.28 -19.99
C GLN A 289 -15.30 -40.70 -18.67
N ILE A 290 -15.62 -40.01 -17.57
CA ILE A 290 -15.26 -40.45 -16.22
C ILE A 290 -16.18 -41.61 -15.82
N ALA A 291 -15.62 -42.70 -15.29
CA ALA A 291 -16.42 -43.84 -14.83
C ALA A 291 -17.31 -43.49 -13.61
N PRO A 292 -18.49 -44.12 -13.42
CA PRO A 292 -19.53 -43.59 -12.54
C PRO A 292 -19.31 -43.71 -11.02
N SER A 293 -18.19 -44.31 -10.60
CA SER A 293 -17.88 -44.61 -9.19
C SER A 293 -16.44 -44.29 -8.84
N VAL A 294 -15.85 -43.32 -9.53
CA VAL A 294 -14.48 -42.86 -9.31
C VAL A 294 -14.52 -41.69 -8.33
N THR A 295 -13.58 -41.70 -7.38
CA THR A 295 -13.34 -40.60 -6.44
C THR A 295 -11.84 -40.41 -6.28
N GLY A 296 -11.40 -39.19 -5.96
CA GLY A 296 -9.98 -38.86 -5.80
C GLY A 296 -9.27 -38.53 -7.11
N VAL A 297 -7.93 -38.49 -7.07
CA VAL A 297 -7.11 -37.90 -8.14
C VAL A 297 -6.96 -38.79 -9.36
N ILE A 298 -7.26 -38.24 -10.54
CA ILE A 298 -6.85 -38.76 -11.86
C ILE A 298 -5.71 -37.91 -12.40
N THR A 299 -4.59 -38.56 -12.77
CA THR A 299 -3.50 -37.94 -13.53
C THR A 299 -3.49 -38.51 -14.94
N ASN A 300 -3.80 -37.71 -15.96
CA ASN A 300 -3.69 -38.11 -17.37
C ASN A 300 -2.37 -37.57 -17.97
N GLN A 301 -1.65 -38.41 -18.71
CA GLN A 301 -0.30 -38.12 -19.21
C GLN A 301 -0.22 -38.17 -20.75
N LEU A 302 0.40 -37.14 -21.32
CA LEU A 302 0.74 -36.99 -22.73
C LEU A 302 2.26 -37.09 -22.92
N LEU A 303 2.68 -37.69 -24.03
CA LEU A 303 4.07 -37.77 -24.49
C LEU A 303 4.14 -37.47 -25.99
N ALA A 304 5.02 -36.56 -26.40
CA ALA A 304 5.44 -36.38 -27.79
C ALA A 304 6.75 -37.11 -28.10
N SER A 305 6.94 -37.51 -29.36
CA SER A 305 8.21 -38.03 -29.85
C SER A 305 8.39 -37.80 -31.35
N THR A 306 9.63 -37.59 -31.79
CA THR A 306 10.05 -37.47 -33.20
C THR A 306 11.22 -38.42 -33.51
N ILE A 307 11.54 -38.61 -34.79
CA ILE A 307 12.81 -39.24 -35.21
C ILE A 307 13.95 -38.22 -35.38
N SER A 308 13.66 -36.92 -35.35
CA SER A 308 14.67 -35.86 -35.31
C SER A 308 15.43 -35.87 -33.98
N ILE A 309 16.64 -35.31 -33.96
CA ILE A 309 17.40 -35.12 -32.71
C ILE A 309 16.89 -33.85 -32.04
N GLU A 310 16.37 -33.98 -30.82
CA GLU A 310 15.83 -32.88 -30.04
C GLU A 310 16.85 -32.29 -29.06
N THR A 311 16.75 -30.98 -28.81
CA THR A 311 17.64 -30.23 -27.89
C THR A 311 17.28 -30.42 -26.43
N ASN A 312 16.00 -30.59 -26.14
CA ASN A 312 15.47 -31.01 -24.86
C ASN A 312 14.43 -32.10 -25.13
N THR A 313 14.31 -33.06 -24.22
CA THR A 313 13.31 -34.14 -24.30
C THR A 313 12.48 -34.27 -23.03
N ALA A 314 12.73 -33.40 -22.03
CA ALA A 314 12.00 -33.41 -20.76
C ALA A 314 10.69 -32.61 -20.83
N ASN A 315 10.63 -31.65 -21.77
CA ASN A 315 9.49 -30.83 -22.20
C ASN A 315 8.48 -31.57 -23.09
N ASN A 316 8.83 -32.76 -23.58
CA ASN A 316 7.99 -33.62 -24.42
C ASN A 316 6.89 -34.36 -23.64
N VAL A 317 6.81 -34.16 -22.32
CA VAL A 317 5.83 -34.81 -21.43
C VAL A 317 4.98 -33.75 -20.76
N ALA A 318 3.67 -33.96 -20.77
CA ALA A 318 2.72 -33.12 -20.02
C ALA A 318 1.75 -33.98 -19.22
N THR A 319 1.31 -33.47 -18.06
CA THR A 319 0.33 -34.14 -17.20
C THR A 319 -0.77 -33.18 -16.77
N ALA A 320 -2.02 -33.61 -16.88
CA ALA A 320 -3.15 -32.93 -16.26
C ALA A 320 -3.63 -33.74 -15.05
N VAL A 321 -3.78 -33.05 -13.92
CA VAL A 321 -4.24 -33.63 -12.65
C VAL A 321 -5.63 -33.09 -12.35
N THR A 322 -6.58 -33.98 -12.09
CA THR A 322 -7.97 -33.63 -11.80
C THR A 322 -8.47 -34.43 -10.59
N GLN A 323 -9.01 -33.73 -9.60
CA GLN A 323 -9.70 -34.35 -8.46
C GLN A 323 -11.14 -34.73 -8.88
N ILE A 324 -11.54 -35.98 -8.67
CA ILE A 324 -12.89 -36.45 -9.00
C ILE A 324 -13.76 -36.43 -7.76
N ASP A 325 -14.80 -35.60 -7.79
CA ASP A 325 -15.90 -35.60 -6.82
C ASP A 325 -17.03 -36.53 -7.28
N SER A 326 -17.75 -37.07 -6.29
CA SER A 326 -18.97 -37.85 -6.42
C SER A 326 -20.14 -37.13 -7.12
N GLY A 327 -20.12 -35.80 -7.21
CA GLY A 327 -21.13 -35.01 -7.94
C GLY A 327 -22.38 -34.66 -7.15
N ILE A 328 -22.38 -34.93 -5.84
CA ILE A 328 -23.43 -34.51 -4.93
C ILE A 328 -22.70 -33.86 -3.75
N PRO A 329 -22.65 -32.51 -3.67
CA PRO A 329 -22.20 -31.83 -2.48
C PRO A 329 -22.96 -32.36 -1.26
N PRO A 330 -22.31 -32.54 -0.11
CA PRO A 330 -22.98 -33.09 1.06
C PRO A 330 -24.13 -32.15 1.44
N ASN A 331 -25.36 -32.66 1.48
CA ASN A 331 -26.49 -31.83 1.95
C ASN A 331 -26.33 -31.44 3.42
N VAL A 332 -25.44 -32.12 4.16
CA VAL A 332 -25.07 -31.83 5.55
C VAL A 332 -23.56 -31.76 5.66
N LEU A 333 -23.06 -30.62 6.11
CA LEU A 333 -21.65 -30.35 6.37
C LEU A 333 -21.38 -30.30 7.88
N ILE A 334 -20.16 -30.63 8.26
CA ILE A 334 -19.53 -30.21 9.51
C ILE A 334 -19.29 -28.71 9.37
N ASP A 335 -19.98 -27.93 10.18
CA ASP A 335 -20.01 -26.46 10.08
C ASP A 335 -19.00 -25.79 11.02
N ALA A 336 -18.81 -26.41 12.19
CA ALA A 336 -17.81 -26.00 13.16
C ALA A 336 -17.35 -27.17 14.04
N ALA A 337 -16.14 -27.07 14.56
CA ALA A 337 -15.56 -27.99 15.53
C ALA A 337 -14.96 -27.20 16.70
N TYR A 338 -15.33 -27.61 17.91
CA TYR A 338 -14.81 -27.13 19.17
C TYR A 338 -14.23 -28.33 19.91
N TYR A 339 -12.90 -28.45 19.89
CA TYR A 339 -12.16 -29.65 20.30
C TYR A 339 -11.20 -29.37 21.46
N ASP A 340 -10.43 -28.28 21.40
CA ASP A 340 -9.60 -27.77 22.49
C ASP A 340 -10.46 -26.87 23.39
N GLY A 341 -11.15 -27.50 24.35
CA GLY A 341 -12.19 -26.88 25.19
C GLY A 341 -11.61 -25.91 26.22
N ILE A 342 -12.45 -25.06 26.83
CA ILE A 342 -11.99 -24.23 27.96
C ILE A 342 -12.00 -25.01 29.28
N GLU A 343 -12.92 -25.97 29.46
CA GLU A 343 -12.98 -26.79 30.68
C GLU A 343 -11.78 -27.75 30.83
N ASP A 344 -10.88 -27.44 31.76
CA ASP A 344 -9.59 -28.14 31.99
C ASP A 344 -9.70 -29.65 32.32
N THR A 345 -10.90 -30.20 32.55
CA THR A 345 -11.11 -31.61 32.93
C THR A 345 -11.44 -32.54 31.76
N GLY A 346 -10.55 -32.51 30.76
CA GLY A 346 -10.65 -33.34 29.56
C GLY A 346 -11.86 -32.95 28.72
N ASP A 347 -11.99 -31.64 28.47
CA ASP A 347 -12.74 -31.04 27.36
C ASP A 347 -14.21 -31.47 27.37
N GLN A 348 -14.90 -31.35 28.51
CA GLN A 348 -16.29 -31.83 28.63
C GLN A 348 -17.26 -31.05 27.73
N ASP A 349 -16.87 -29.84 27.37
CA ASP A 349 -17.51 -28.88 26.48
C ASP A 349 -17.29 -29.15 24.98
N GLU A 350 -16.49 -30.16 24.59
CA GLU A 350 -16.31 -30.61 23.20
C GLU A 350 -17.64 -30.67 22.43
N ALA A 351 -17.67 -30.03 21.26
CA ALA A 351 -18.86 -29.95 20.43
C ALA A 351 -18.58 -29.81 18.93
N ILE A 352 -19.44 -30.40 18.12
CA ILE A 352 -19.41 -30.32 16.66
C ILE A 352 -20.74 -29.75 16.16
N ALA A 353 -20.69 -28.71 15.34
CA ALA A 353 -21.86 -28.15 14.68
C ALA A 353 -22.06 -28.79 13.30
N LEU A 354 -23.32 -29.11 12.95
CA LEU A 354 -23.70 -29.62 11.63
C LEU A 354 -24.68 -28.68 10.95
N ARG A 355 -24.43 -28.28 9.70
CA ARG A 355 -25.32 -27.43 8.89
C ARG A 355 -25.90 -28.19 7.72
N ASN A 356 -27.20 -28.03 7.46
CA ASN A 356 -27.84 -28.53 6.25
C ASN A 356 -27.87 -27.43 5.17
N VAL A 357 -27.02 -27.56 4.16
CA VAL A 357 -26.96 -26.65 3.00
C VAL A 357 -27.99 -27.00 1.92
N GLY A 358 -28.66 -28.14 2.06
CA GLY A 358 -29.75 -28.58 1.19
C GLY A 358 -31.09 -27.86 1.46
N GLN A 359 -32.02 -28.02 0.51
CA GLN A 359 -33.34 -27.37 0.53
C GLN A 359 -34.43 -28.21 1.25
N THR A 360 -34.08 -29.37 1.82
CA THR A 360 -35.02 -30.30 2.46
C THR A 360 -34.50 -30.77 3.82
N PRO A 361 -35.37 -30.98 4.84
CA PRO A 361 -34.93 -31.51 6.12
C PRO A 361 -34.24 -32.87 5.98
N VAL A 362 -33.10 -33.05 6.66
CA VAL A 362 -32.36 -34.31 6.69
C VAL A 362 -32.60 -35.01 8.02
N ASN A 363 -32.83 -36.33 7.99
CA ASN A 363 -32.91 -37.16 9.19
C ASN A 363 -31.52 -37.75 9.47
N LEU A 364 -30.88 -37.25 10.53
CA LEU A 364 -29.56 -37.68 10.99
C LEU A 364 -29.65 -38.92 11.91
N GLY A 365 -30.84 -39.46 12.16
CA GLY A 365 -31.00 -40.63 13.03
C GLY A 365 -30.18 -41.83 12.56
N ASN A 366 -29.31 -42.33 13.43
CA ASN A 366 -28.34 -43.41 13.17
C ASN A 366 -27.16 -43.05 12.24
N TRP A 367 -27.01 -41.77 11.88
CA TRP A 367 -25.74 -41.27 11.33
C TRP A 367 -24.65 -41.35 12.39
N ARG A 368 -23.39 -41.21 11.97
CA ARG A 368 -22.22 -41.44 12.82
C ARG A 368 -21.24 -40.29 12.74
N LEU A 369 -20.68 -39.96 13.89
CA LEU A 369 -19.58 -39.02 14.07
C LEU A 369 -18.37 -39.83 14.58
N SER A 370 -17.19 -39.68 13.98
CA SER A 370 -16.05 -40.54 14.27
C SER A 370 -14.73 -39.76 14.23
N ASN A 371 -13.76 -40.18 15.05
CA ASN A 371 -12.39 -39.65 15.07
C ASN A 371 -11.36 -40.65 14.49
N GLY A 372 -11.74 -41.33 13.41
CA GLY A 372 -10.98 -42.44 12.80
C GLY A 372 -10.86 -43.73 13.63
N THR A 373 -10.77 -43.63 14.96
CA THR A 373 -10.51 -44.73 15.90
C THR A 373 -11.74 -45.13 16.72
N SER A 374 -12.61 -44.18 17.04
CA SER A 374 -13.85 -44.38 17.79
C SER A 374 -15.03 -43.69 17.10
N THR A 375 -16.26 -44.12 17.40
CA THR A 375 -17.46 -43.68 16.66
C THR A 375 -18.68 -43.54 17.57
N ALA A 376 -19.29 -42.35 17.56
CA ALA A 376 -20.59 -42.04 18.14
C ALA A 376 -21.72 -42.30 17.13
N VAL A 377 -22.93 -42.54 17.62
CA VAL A 377 -24.15 -42.65 16.79
C VAL A 377 -25.12 -41.54 17.19
N ILE A 378 -25.53 -40.73 16.21
CA ILE A 378 -26.48 -39.64 16.39
C ILE A 378 -27.85 -40.24 16.76
N PRO A 379 -28.52 -39.76 17.82
CA PRO A 379 -29.80 -40.30 18.29
C PRO A 379 -30.88 -40.42 17.21
N ALA A 380 -31.71 -41.45 17.32
CA ALA A 380 -32.83 -41.63 16.41
C ALA A 380 -33.82 -40.46 16.51
N ASN A 381 -34.31 -40.01 15.34
CA ASN A 381 -35.19 -38.85 15.15
C ASN A 381 -34.54 -37.46 15.28
N THR A 382 -33.21 -37.34 15.32
CA THR A 382 -32.55 -36.04 15.09
C THR A 382 -32.85 -35.58 13.66
N ILE A 383 -33.61 -34.49 13.52
CA ILE A 383 -33.92 -33.86 12.23
C ILE A 383 -33.14 -32.55 12.14
N LEU A 384 -32.46 -32.33 11.02
CA LEU A 384 -31.77 -31.09 10.69
C LEU A 384 -32.56 -30.35 9.58
N PRO A 385 -33.30 -29.27 9.91
CA PRO A 385 -34.02 -28.47 8.92
C PRO A 385 -33.13 -27.86 7.82
N PRO A 386 -33.68 -27.41 6.68
CA PRO A 386 -32.93 -26.69 5.64
C PRO A 386 -32.32 -25.40 6.18
N GLY A 387 -31.07 -25.11 5.84
CA GLY A 387 -30.37 -23.87 6.18
C GLY A 387 -30.01 -23.69 7.65
N THR A 388 -30.37 -24.61 8.54
CA THR A 388 -30.09 -24.53 9.98
C THR A 388 -28.83 -25.27 10.38
N ILE A 389 -28.24 -24.83 11.49
CA ILE A 389 -27.17 -25.49 12.24
C ILE A 389 -27.80 -26.25 13.41
N ILE A 390 -27.21 -27.38 13.83
CA ILE A 390 -27.41 -27.95 15.17
C ILE A 390 -26.06 -28.23 15.84
N TRP A 391 -26.01 -28.13 17.17
CA TRP A 391 -24.86 -28.47 17.98
C TRP A 391 -24.98 -29.88 18.58
N LEU A 392 -24.01 -30.74 18.27
CA LEU A 392 -23.78 -32.01 18.93
C LEU A 392 -22.72 -31.79 20.03
N ALA A 393 -23.03 -32.05 21.29
CA ALA A 393 -22.09 -31.84 22.40
C ALA A 393 -21.86 -33.10 23.23
N LYS A 394 -20.66 -33.23 23.80
CA LYS A 394 -20.26 -34.30 24.73
C LYS A 394 -21.04 -34.26 26.04
N ASN A 395 -21.12 -33.10 26.69
CA ASN A 395 -21.82 -32.88 27.96
C ASN A 395 -22.71 -31.64 27.90
N THR A 396 -24.00 -31.79 28.26
CA THR A 396 -24.97 -30.68 28.26
C THR A 396 -24.53 -29.53 29.15
N ASN A 397 -24.02 -29.81 30.35
CA ASN A 397 -23.76 -28.78 31.35
C ASN A 397 -22.51 -27.97 30.98
N ALA A 398 -21.45 -28.65 30.55
CA ALA A 398 -20.20 -28.02 30.14
C ALA A 398 -20.40 -27.14 28.90
N PHE A 399 -21.05 -27.68 27.86
CA PHE A 399 -21.42 -26.88 26.70
C PHE A 399 -22.27 -25.66 27.07
N THR A 400 -23.25 -25.81 27.98
CA THR A 400 -24.10 -24.67 28.39
C THR A 400 -23.34 -23.63 29.21
N HIS A 401 -22.33 -24.05 29.98
CA HIS A 401 -21.44 -23.14 30.71
C HIS A 401 -20.56 -22.33 29.74
N THR A 402 -19.91 -23.01 28.80
CA THR A 402 -18.99 -22.42 27.83
C THR A 402 -19.71 -21.58 26.74
N PHE A 403 -20.82 -22.07 26.18
CA PHE A 403 -21.53 -21.41 25.06
C PHE A 403 -22.70 -20.52 25.48
N GLY A 404 -23.20 -20.66 26.71
CA GLY A 404 -24.38 -19.92 27.20
C GLY A 404 -25.73 -20.42 26.69
N PHE A 405 -25.80 -21.51 25.93
CA PHE A 405 -27.06 -22.10 25.49
C PHE A 405 -27.01 -23.63 25.49
N LEU A 406 -28.19 -24.27 25.50
CA LEU A 406 -28.30 -25.73 25.47
C LEU A 406 -27.91 -26.29 24.10
N PRO A 407 -27.14 -27.38 24.01
CA PRO A 407 -26.88 -28.05 22.74
C PRO A 407 -28.15 -28.75 22.24
N ASP A 408 -28.36 -28.79 20.92
CA ASP A 408 -29.49 -29.49 20.31
C ASP A 408 -29.48 -30.99 20.60
N VAL A 409 -28.29 -31.58 20.67
CA VAL A 409 -28.09 -33.02 20.90
C VAL A 409 -26.90 -33.23 21.84
N THR A 410 -27.13 -33.85 23.00
CA THR A 410 -26.04 -34.41 23.81
C THR A 410 -25.75 -35.86 23.39
N MET A 411 -24.48 -36.21 23.19
CA MET A 411 -24.02 -37.55 22.79
C MET A 411 -23.13 -38.19 23.86
N PRO A 412 -23.68 -38.97 24.81
CA PRO A 412 -22.91 -39.57 25.92
C PRO A 412 -21.89 -40.64 25.53
N SER A 413 -21.85 -41.03 24.26
CA SER A 413 -20.82 -41.90 23.68
C SER A 413 -20.02 -41.11 22.67
N TRP A 414 -19.44 -40.00 23.15
CA TRP A 414 -18.61 -39.08 22.37
C TRP A 414 -17.35 -39.78 21.82
N PRO A 415 -16.85 -39.43 20.62
CA PRO A 415 -15.60 -40.01 20.11
C PRO A 415 -14.38 -39.57 20.94
N GLY A 416 -14.38 -38.30 21.36
CA GLY A 416 -13.21 -37.62 21.90
C GLY A 416 -12.28 -37.23 20.75
N PHE A 417 -12.04 -35.94 20.61
CA PHE A 417 -11.16 -35.35 19.61
C PHE A 417 -9.87 -34.87 20.32
N SER A 418 -8.71 -35.04 19.69
CA SER A 418 -7.43 -34.69 20.30
C SER A 418 -7.08 -33.20 20.13
N ASN A 419 -6.65 -32.54 21.21
CA ASN A 419 -6.21 -31.14 21.18
C ASN A 419 -4.87 -30.94 20.43
N ASP A 420 -4.18 -32.02 20.03
CA ASP A 420 -2.98 -31.98 19.18
C ASP A 420 -3.31 -32.24 17.68
N GLY A 421 -4.53 -32.71 17.36
CA GLY A 421 -4.95 -33.03 15.98
C GLY A 421 -5.69 -34.36 15.84
N ASP A 422 -6.77 -34.38 15.06
CA ASP A 422 -7.61 -35.54 14.81
C ASP A 422 -8.41 -35.37 13.49
N GLU A 423 -9.26 -36.34 13.17
CA GLU A 423 -10.29 -36.22 12.14
C GLU A 423 -11.68 -36.03 12.77
N VAL A 424 -12.56 -35.25 12.13
CA VAL A 424 -14.00 -35.27 12.40
C VAL A 424 -14.68 -35.84 11.16
N ILE A 425 -15.14 -37.09 11.24
CA ILE A 425 -15.73 -37.82 10.11
C ILE A 425 -17.24 -37.96 10.34
N LEU A 426 -18.02 -37.32 9.48
CA LEU A 426 -19.47 -37.49 9.43
C LEU A 426 -19.82 -38.56 8.40
N SER A 427 -20.64 -39.55 8.78
CA SER A 427 -21.17 -40.56 7.84
C SER A 427 -22.64 -40.87 8.10
N ASN A 428 -23.36 -41.22 7.04
CA ASN A 428 -24.79 -41.50 7.11
C ASN A 428 -25.11 -42.89 7.70
N ASP A 429 -26.39 -43.24 7.81
CA ASP A 429 -26.85 -44.53 8.35
C ASP A 429 -26.34 -45.74 7.53
N ALA A 430 -26.11 -45.57 6.23
CA ALA A 430 -25.45 -46.53 5.35
C ALA A 430 -23.91 -46.59 5.51
N SER A 431 -23.33 -45.80 6.43
CA SER A 431 -21.88 -45.66 6.67
C SER A 431 -21.10 -45.13 5.46
N LEU A 432 -21.76 -44.36 4.58
CA LEU A 432 -21.08 -43.56 3.56
C LEU A 432 -20.64 -42.24 4.20
N ILE A 433 -19.38 -41.86 4.02
CA ILE A 433 -18.87 -40.54 4.42
C ILE A 433 -19.73 -39.46 3.76
N GLN A 434 -20.05 -38.42 4.52
CA GLN A 434 -20.77 -37.24 4.07
C GLN A 434 -19.84 -36.04 4.08
N ASP A 435 -19.10 -35.82 5.17
CA ASP A 435 -18.13 -34.73 5.28
C ASP A 435 -16.96 -35.16 6.19
N VAL A 436 -15.79 -34.54 6.01
CA VAL A 436 -14.59 -34.75 6.83
C VAL A 436 -13.92 -33.41 7.10
N LEU A 437 -13.61 -33.14 8.36
CA LEU A 437 -12.58 -32.18 8.76
C LEU A 437 -11.33 -32.96 9.19
N VAL A 438 -10.15 -32.50 8.79
CA VAL A 438 -8.87 -32.88 9.40
C VAL A 438 -8.22 -31.62 9.96
N TYR A 439 -7.80 -31.65 11.22
CA TYR A 439 -7.16 -30.51 11.87
C TYR A 439 -5.85 -30.90 12.57
N GLU A 440 -4.93 -29.93 12.66
CA GLU A 440 -3.57 -30.03 13.24
C GLU A 440 -2.81 -31.30 12.81
N ASP A 441 -2.31 -32.14 13.74
CA ASP A 441 -1.56 -33.37 13.41
C ASP A 441 -2.45 -34.54 12.88
N GLY A 442 -3.72 -34.28 12.56
CA GLY A 442 -4.67 -35.26 12.02
C GLY A 442 -4.28 -35.85 10.64
N ASN A 443 -4.87 -36.99 10.28
CA ASN A 443 -4.49 -37.76 9.09
C ASN A 443 -4.96 -37.11 7.76
N THR A 444 -4.14 -36.20 7.24
CA THR A 444 -4.32 -35.57 5.92
C THR A 444 -4.38 -36.52 4.72
N ALA A 445 -4.06 -37.81 4.89
CA ALA A 445 -4.24 -38.85 3.87
C ALA A 445 -5.60 -39.58 3.95
N HIS A 446 -6.54 -39.10 4.77
CA HIS A 446 -7.89 -39.66 4.87
C HIS A 446 -8.67 -39.49 3.55
N ALA A 447 -9.43 -40.51 3.15
CA ALA A 447 -10.04 -40.61 1.80
C ALA A 447 -11.14 -39.57 1.49
N GLY A 448 -11.55 -38.78 2.49
CA GLY A 448 -12.48 -37.64 2.33
C GLY A 448 -11.84 -36.28 2.58
N TRP A 449 -10.50 -36.16 2.57
CA TRP A 449 -9.80 -34.88 2.74
C TRP A 449 -8.73 -34.69 1.67
N SER A 450 -8.34 -33.45 1.41
CA SER A 450 -7.21 -33.13 0.53
C SER A 450 -6.42 -31.92 1.03
N GLY A 451 -5.10 -31.97 0.82
CA GLY A 451 -4.18 -30.91 1.25
C GLY A 451 -3.83 -30.96 2.74
N THR A 452 -3.45 -29.80 3.29
CA THR A 452 -3.07 -29.65 4.70
C THR A 452 -4.28 -29.75 5.61
N ALA A 453 -4.04 -30.05 6.88
CA ALA A 453 -5.04 -29.95 7.93
C ALA A 453 -5.44 -28.47 8.16
N VAL A 454 -6.61 -28.25 8.75
CA VAL A 454 -7.01 -26.95 9.32
C VAL A 454 -6.18 -26.71 10.58
N ILE A 455 -5.73 -25.48 10.79
CA ILE A 455 -5.03 -25.07 12.01
C ILE A 455 -5.80 -23.91 12.68
N PRO A 456 -5.76 -23.78 14.01
CA PRO A 456 -6.23 -22.57 14.68
C PRO A 456 -5.38 -21.38 14.25
N TYR A 457 -6.02 -20.22 14.03
CA TYR A 457 -5.31 -19.01 13.66
C TYR A 457 -4.79 -18.29 14.91
N THR A 458 -3.46 -18.11 14.98
CA THR A 458 -2.72 -17.69 16.18
C THR A 458 -1.69 -16.59 15.90
N ALA A 459 -1.89 -15.81 14.82
CA ALA A 459 -0.88 -14.88 14.28
C ALA A 459 -0.26 -13.97 15.34
N GLY A 460 1.08 -14.00 15.45
CA GLY A 460 1.84 -13.19 16.40
C GLY A 460 1.56 -13.44 17.88
N GLY A 461 0.76 -14.45 18.23
CA GLY A 461 0.19 -14.62 19.58
C GLY A 461 -0.98 -13.68 19.90
N LEU A 462 -1.56 -13.01 18.90
CA LEU A 462 -2.73 -12.14 19.06
C LEU A 462 -4.00 -12.92 19.45
N PHE A 463 -4.11 -14.15 18.95
CA PHE A 463 -5.25 -15.05 19.15
C PHE A 463 -4.80 -16.35 19.82
N GLY A 464 -5.52 -16.78 20.85
CA GLY A 464 -5.30 -18.07 21.51
C GLY A 464 -5.87 -19.24 20.70
N ALA A 465 -5.18 -20.37 20.71
CA ALA A 465 -5.67 -21.64 20.14
C ALA A 465 -6.73 -22.29 21.04
N LYS A 466 -6.45 -22.41 22.35
CA LYS A 466 -7.41 -22.92 23.35
C LYS A 466 -8.70 -22.12 23.29
N GLY A 467 -9.83 -22.83 23.26
CA GLY A 467 -11.15 -22.22 23.14
C GLY A 467 -11.51 -21.69 21.74
N GLN A 468 -10.66 -21.84 20.72
CA GLN A 468 -11.01 -21.41 19.37
C GLN A 468 -11.96 -22.42 18.71
N ILE A 469 -13.10 -21.93 18.20
CA ILE A 469 -14.00 -22.69 17.36
C ILE A 469 -13.46 -22.63 15.92
N LEU A 470 -13.05 -23.78 15.37
CA LEU A 470 -12.84 -23.89 13.93
C LEU A 470 -14.20 -23.86 13.25
N TYR A 471 -14.43 -22.98 12.27
CA TYR A 471 -15.70 -22.88 11.56
C TYR A 471 -15.52 -22.71 10.05
N ARG A 472 -16.50 -23.17 9.27
CA ARG A 472 -16.50 -22.99 7.81
C ARG A 472 -16.61 -21.52 7.45
N ARG A 473 -15.78 -21.09 6.48
CA ARG A 473 -15.78 -19.75 5.94
C ARG A 473 -17.09 -19.48 5.19
N LEU A 474 -17.73 -18.36 5.50
CA LEU A 474 -18.98 -17.96 4.85
C LEU A 474 -18.71 -17.06 3.65
N GLU A 475 -19.47 -17.26 2.57
CA GLU A 475 -19.44 -16.40 1.39
C GLU A 475 -20.16 -15.07 1.69
N PRO A 476 -19.54 -13.89 1.43
CA PRO A 476 -20.11 -12.60 1.82
C PRO A 476 -21.51 -12.30 1.25
N LEU A 477 -21.84 -12.77 0.04
CA LEU A 477 -23.11 -12.44 -0.63
C LEU A 477 -24.31 -13.23 -0.06
N THR A 478 -24.13 -14.52 0.22
CA THR A 478 -25.21 -15.42 0.64
C THR A 478 -25.20 -15.77 2.12
N GLY A 479 -24.08 -15.60 2.83
CA GLY A 479 -23.93 -16.04 4.23
C GLY A 479 -24.00 -17.56 4.41
N LEU A 480 -23.88 -18.32 3.32
CA LEU A 480 -23.72 -19.77 3.33
C LEU A 480 -22.22 -20.11 3.36
N PRO A 481 -21.83 -21.33 3.80
CA PRO A 481 -20.47 -21.81 3.63
C PRO A 481 -20.00 -21.71 2.18
N VAL A 482 -18.73 -21.39 1.97
CA VAL A 482 -18.08 -21.51 0.66
C VAL A 482 -18.23 -22.95 0.12
N PRO A 483 -18.20 -23.16 -1.22
CA PRO A 483 -18.30 -24.49 -1.80
C PRO A 483 -17.28 -25.45 -1.19
N ASP A 484 -17.77 -26.56 -0.65
CA ASP A 484 -16.95 -27.56 0.04
C ASP A 484 -15.94 -28.21 -0.90
N THR A 485 -14.65 -27.93 -0.70
CA THR A 485 -13.54 -28.52 -1.46
C THR A 485 -12.91 -29.73 -0.74
N ASN A 486 -13.34 -30.01 0.50
CA ASN A 486 -12.72 -30.96 1.42
C ASN A 486 -11.24 -30.59 1.69
N THR A 487 -10.96 -29.29 1.86
CA THR A 487 -9.62 -28.76 2.14
C THR A 487 -9.63 -27.69 3.23
N ALA A 488 -8.44 -27.35 3.73
CA ALA A 488 -8.29 -26.25 4.70
C ALA A 488 -8.83 -24.89 4.19
N ALA A 489 -8.93 -24.68 2.87
CA ALA A 489 -9.47 -23.44 2.29
C ALA A 489 -10.97 -23.25 2.55
N ASP A 490 -11.70 -24.28 2.98
CA ASP A 490 -13.12 -24.17 3.32
C ASP A 490 -13.35 -23.50 4.69
N TRP A 491 -12.29 -23.27 5.47
CA TRP A 491 -12.33 -22.90 6.87
C TRP A 491 -11.87 -21.46 7.11
N ALA A 492 -12.48 -20.78 8.07
CA ALA A 492 -12.28 -19.35 8.30
C ALA A 492 -10.88 -19.01 8.83
N SER A 493 -10.19 -19.95 9.47
CA SER A 493 -8.79 -19.79 9.93
C SER A 493 -7.76 -19.90 8.80
N TRP A 494 -8.17 -20.26 7.58
CA TRP A 494 -7.24 -20.46 6.46
C TRP A 494 -6.39 -19.23 6.17
N THR A 495 -5.07 -19.41 6.11
CA THR A 495 -4.10 -18.31 5.99
C THR A 495 -3.89 -17.80 4.58
N GLY A 496 -4.28 -18.58 3.57
CA GLY A 496 -4.16 -18.25 2.14
C GLY A 496 -5.20 -17.27 1.59
N ASP A 497 -6.15 -16.80 2.42
CA ASP A 497 -7.02 -15.67 2.12
C ASP A 497 -6.91 -14.64 3.25
N VAL A 498 -6.37 -13.46 2.94
CA VAL A 498 -6.18 -12.37 3.90
C VAL A 498 -7.50 -11.63 4.20
N TRP A 499 -8.43 -11.63 3.24
CA TRP A 499 -9.68 -10.87 3.23
C TRP A 499 -10.81 -11.62 3.96
N ASN A 500 -11.08 -12.87 3.56
CA ASN A 500 -12.17 -13.68 4.13
C ASN A 500 -11.68 -14.85 5.00
N GLY A 501 -10.38 -15.17 4.95
CA GLY A 501 -9.73 -16.12 5.85
C GLY A 501 -9.04 -15.42 7.04
N ARG A 502 -8.15 -16.15 7.73
CA ARG A 502 -7.42 -15.68 8.92
C ARG A 502 -8.35 -15.14 10.02
N LYS A 503 -9.54 -15.70 10.18
CA LYS A 503 -10.53 -15.31 11.20
C LYS A 503 -10.62 -16.35 12.31
N VAL A 504 -10.96 -15.87 13.50
CA VAL A 504 -11.17 -16.68 14.71
C VAL A 504 -12.65 -16.66 15.10
N ARG A 505 -13.05 -17.50 16.05
CA ARG A 505 -14.35 -17.48 16.75
C ARG A 505 -14.17 -18.15 18.10
N TYR A 506 -14.86 -17.63 19.12
CA TYR A 506 -14.88 -18.18 20.48
C TYR A 506 -16.33 -18.46 20.91
N PRO A 507 -16.56 -19.30 21.94
CA PRO A 507 -17.88 -19.50 22.53
C PRO A 507 -18.56 -18.18 22.95
N GLY A 508 -19.90 -18.17 22.99
CA GLY A 508 -20.69 -16.96 23.24
C GLY A 508 -20.82 -15.99 22.05
N TRP A 509 -19.90 -16.02 21.07
CA TRP A 509 -19.98 -15.14 19.88
C TRP A 509 -20.92 -15.71 18.80
N ASN A 510 -22.02 -14.98 18.55
CA ASN A 510 -23.04 -15.29 17.54
C ASN A 510 -22.77 -14.60 16.18
N LEU A 511 -21.85 -15.16 15.39
CA LEU A 511 -21.49 -14.68 14.06
C LEU A 511 -22.71 -14.55 13.13
N GLU A 512 -23.59 -15.55 13.11
CA GLU A 512 -24.69 -15.68 12.16
C GLU A 512 -25.74 -14.56 12.30
N GLN A 513 -25.91 -14.01 13.50
CA GLN A 513 -26.86 -12.94 13.79
C GLN A 513 -26.47 -11.59 13.15
N PHE A 514 -25.17 -11.31 13.02
CA PHE A 514 -24.67 -10.01 12.58
C PHE A 514 -23.76 -10.06 11.34
N PHE A 515 -23.63 -11.23 10.70
CA PHE A 515 -22.80 -11.45 9.51
C PHE A 515 -23.10 -10.51 8.34
N PHE A 516 -24.35 -10.06 8.18
CA PHE A 516 -24.73 -9.09 7.17
C PHE A 516 -24.70 -7.66 7.74
N THR A 517 -24.11 -6.74 6.98
CA THR A 517 -24.11 -5.31 7.30
C THR A 517 -25.54 -4.76 7.28
N GLN A 518 -26.00 -4.21 8.41
CA GLN A 518 -27.37 -3.73 8.52
C GLN A 518 -27.53 -2.40 7.77
N GLN A 519 -28.14 -2.47 6.58
CA GLN A 519 -28.55 -1.30 5.79
C GLN A 519 -29.92 -0.79 6.25
N ILE A 520 -30.03 0.51 6.53
CA ILE A 520 -31.26 1.18 6.99
C ILE A 520 -31.45 2.45 6.16
N THR A 521 -32.68 2.81 5.82
CA THR A 521 -32.99 4.14 5.25
C THR A 521 -34.27 4.66 5.85
N GLU A 522 -34.15 5.69 6.69
CA GLU A 522 -35.26 6.21 7.50
C GLU A 522 -35.06 7.68 7.86
N THR A 523 -36.11 8.29 8.43
CA THR A 523 -36.06 9.67 8.93
C THR A 523 -35.59 9.70 10.38
N GLY A 524 -34.66 10.60 10.69
CA GLY A 524 -34.19 10.85 12.04
C GLY A 524 -33.43 12.17 12.17
N THR A 525 -32.90 12.36 13.36
CA THR A 525 -32.00 13.44 13.76
C THR A 525 -30.60 12.85 13.91
N ILE A 526 -29.60 13.49 13.32
CA ILE A 526 -28.18 13.19 13.54
C ILE A 526 -27.55 14.40 14.21
N THR A 527 -26.83 14.17 15.31
CA THR A 527 -25.96 15.17 15.94
C THR A 527 -24.51 14.72 15.81
N ILE A 528 -23.66 15.61 15.30
CA ILE A 528 -22.21 15.44 15.27
C ILE A 528 -21.60 16.36 16.32
N ALA A 529 -20.75 15.79 17.16
CA ALA A 529 -20.00 16.49 18.20
C ALA A 529 -18.51 16.11 18.12
N ILE A 530 -17.64 17.08 18.37
CA ILE A 530 -16.19 16.99 18.13
C ILE A 530 -15.47 17.10 19.47
N ALA A 531 -14.58 16.14 19.75
CA ALA A 531 -13.67 16.16 20.89
C ALA A 531 -12.35 16.85 20.50
N PRO A 532 -11.74 17.66 21.39
CA PRO A 532 -12.15 17.99 22.75
C PRO A 532 -13.08 19.22 22.87
N ASP A 533 -13.50 19.78 21.73
CA ASP A 533 -14.23 21.04 21.61
C ASP A 533 -15.61 21.06 22.33
N ASN A 534 -16.55 20.19 21.93
CA ASN A 534 -17.95 20.20 22.37
C ASN A 534 -18.55 18.81 22.71
N ALA A 535 -17.80 17.72 22.49
CA ALA A 535 -18.30 16.36 22.65
C ALA A 535 -18.76 16.00 24.07
N TYR A 536 -18.12 16.56 25.11
CA TYR A 536 -18.56 16.34 26.49
C TYR A 536 -19.98 16.89 26.72
N ASP A 537 -20.24 18.13 26.31
CA ASP A 537 -21.54 18.79 26.51
C ASP A 537 -22.66 18.07 25.74
N ALA A 538 -22.37 17.57 24.54
CA ALA A 538 -23.30 16.71 23.78
C ALA A 538 -23.71 15.46 24.56
N VAL A 539 -22.73 14.73 25.11
CA VAL A 539 -22.97 13.49 25.88
C VAL A 539 -23.75 13.79 27.16
N ILE A 540 -23.37 14.82 27.93
CA ILE A 540 -24.07 15.19 29.16
C ILE A 540 -25.51 15.63 28.88
N ALA A 541 -25.74 16.42 27.83
CA ALA A 541 -27.09 16.86 27.46
C ALA A 541 -28.02 15.68 27.12
N ALA A 542 -27.51 14.65 26.45
CA ALA A 542 -28.24 13.43 26.16
C ALA A 542 -28.53 12.61 27.43
N LEU A 543 -27.53 12.40 28.30
CA LEU A 543 -27.66 11.66 29.56
C LEU A 543 -28.63 12.35 30.55
N ASP A 544 -28.57 13.68 30.68
CA ASP A 544 -29.48 14.43 31.55
C ASP A 544 -30.93 14.51 30.99
N ALA A 545 -31.13 14.20 29.70
CA ALA A 545 -32.45 14.06 29.08
C ALA A 545 -33.09 12.66 29.21
N ALA A 546 -32.35 11.66 29.71
CA ALA A 546 -32.85 10.29 29.90
C ALA A 546 -33.98 10.20 30.95
N THR A 547 -34.94 9.30 30.71
CA THR A 547 -36.17 9.17 31.54
C THR A 547 -36.53 7.74 31.96
N GLN A 548 -35.89 6.72 31.39
CA GLN A 548 -36.20 5.30 31.62
C GLN A 548 -34.95 4.44 31.77
N THR A 549 -34.05 4.44 30.78
CA THR A 549 -32.88 3.54 30.75
C THR A 549 -31.66 4.23 30.14
N ILE A 550 -30.49 3.97 30.69
CA ILE A 550 -29.19 4.25 30.07
C ILE A 550 -28.40 2.94 30.10
N HIS A 551 -28.06 2.42 28.93
CA HIS A 551 -27.12 1.30 28.80
C HIS A 551 -25.84 1.81 28.13
N ILE A 552 -24.68 1.47 28.68
CA ILE A 552 -23.36 1.85 28.16
C ILE A 552 -22.56 0.58 27.88
N GLU A 553 -21.89 0.57 26.74
CA GLU A 553 -20.82 -0.36 26.42
C GLU A 553 -19.57 0.47 26.05
N SER A 554 -18.43 0.24 26.71
CA SER A 554 -17.21 1.03 26.48
C SER A 554 -15.97 0.24 26.87
N HIS A 555 -14.88 0.42 26.12
CA HIS A 555 -13.58 -0.16 26.47
C HIS A 555 -13.05 0.30 27.83
N THR A 556 -13.07 1.61 28.10
CA THR A 556 -12.74 2.15 29.43
C THR A 556 -13.65 3.33 29.79
N PHE A 557 -13.78 3.59 31.09
CA PHE A 557 -14.61 4.65 31.66
C PHE A 557 -13.96 5.32 32.88
N GLU A 558 -13.33 6.46 32.65
CA GLU A 558 -12.56 7.21 33.64
C GLU A 558 -13.10 8.62 33.90
N ASN A 559 -14.08 9.08 33.10
CA ASN A 559 -14.62 10.43 33.16
C ASN A 559 -15.64 10.62 34.30
N LEU A 560 -15.20 11.25 35.38
CA LEU A 560 -16.03 11.49 36.56
C LEU A 560 -17.26 12.38 36.29
N GLY A 561 -17.19 13.34 35.37
CA GLY A 561 -18.33 14.22 35.05
C GLY A 561 -19.49 13.47 34.39
N ILE A 562 -19.17 12.45 33.58
CA ILE A 562 -20.14 11.51 33.01
C ILE A 562 -20.68 10.59 34.10
N ALA A 563 -19.83 10.06 34.99
CA ALA A 563 -20.28 9.24 36.13
C ALA A 563 -21.28 10.00 37.04
N ASP A 564 -21.01 11.27 37.33
CA ASP A 564 -21.93 12.15 38.06
C ASP A 564 -23.27 12.34 37.33
N ALA A 565 -23.29 12.36 36.00
CA ALA A 565 -24.52 12.42 35.21
C ALA A 565 -25.35 11.14 35.30
N LEU A 566 -24.68 9.98 35.36
CA LEU A 566 -25.33 8.69 35.58
C LEU A 566 -25.92 8.56 37.00
N VAL A 567 -25.20 9.04 38.02
CA VAL A 567 -25.72 9.12 39.39
C VAL A 567 -26.94 10.06 39.47
N ARG A 568 -26.89 11.23 38.80
CA ARG A 568 -28.08 12.09 38.66
C ARG A 568 -29.23 11.41 37.92
N ALA A 569 -28.95 10.48 37.01
CA ALA A 569 -29.97 9.72 36.30
C ALA A 569 -30.65 8.68 37.22
N THR A 570 -29.91 7.96 38.07
CA THR A 570 -30.54 7.04 39.03
C THR A 570 -31.35 7.78 40.11
N ASP A 571 -30.94 8.99 40.52
CA ASP A 571 -31.75 9.89 41.35
C ASP A 571 -33.10 10.27 40.65
N ARG A 572 -33.11 10.35 39.32
CA ARG A 572 -34.33 10.52 38.50
C ARG A 572 -35.10 9.20 38.27
N SER A 573 -34.68 8.09 38.88
CA SER A 573 -35.21 6.74 38.69
C SER A 573 -35.01 6.15 37.28
N VAL A 574 -33.98 6.62 36.56
CA VAL A 574 -33.49 6.00 35.32
C VAL A 574 -32.69 4.75 35.69
N SER A 575 -32.93 3.62 35.02
CA SER A 575 -32.13 2.41 35.18
C SER A 575 -30.80 2.57 34.45
N VAL A 576 -29.68 2.43 35.14
CA VAL A 576 -28.34 2.57 34.56
C VAL A 576 -27.62 1.23 34.58
N THR A 577 -27.16 0.79 33.41
CA THR A 577 -26.30 -0.40 33.23
C THR A 577 -25.06 0.00 32.43
N VAL A 578 -23.89 -0.40 32.90
CA VAL A 578 -22.61 -0.18 32.22
C VAL A 578 -21.90 -1.53 32.08
N LEU A 579 -21.47 -1.85 30.86
CA LEU A 579 -20.60 -2.98 30.53
C LEU A 579 -19.23 -2.44 30.07
N LEU A 580 -18.15 -2.94 30.67
CA LEU A 580 -16.77 -2.53 30.43
C LEU A 580 -15.87 -3.72 30.11
N GLU A 581 -14.70 -3.44 29.55
CA GLU A 581 -13.61 -4.41 29.43
C GLU A 581 -13.04 -4.78 30.82
N GLY A 582 -12.72 -6.06 31.04
CA GLY A 582 -12.21 -6.60 32.30
C GLY A 582 -10.68 -6.75 32.39
N ASP A 583 -9.96 -6.73 31.26
CA ASP A 583 -8.50 -6.59 31.25
C ASP A 583 -8.01 -5.72 30.08
N PRO A 584 -8.36 -4.41 30.05
CA PRO A 584 -7.91 -3.51 28.99
C PRO A 584 -6.39 -3.34 29.08
N PRO A 585 -5.67 -3.00 27.99
CA PRO A 585 -4.21 -2.85 28.03
C PRO A 585 -3.72 -1.86 29.11
N GLY A 586 -3.10 -2.39 30.16
CA GLY A 586 -2.67 -1.65 31.35
C GLY A 586 -3.46 -1.96 32.64
N GLY A 587 -4.55 -2.74 32.54
CA GLY A 587 -5.43 -3.17 33.63
C GLY A 587 -6.44 -2.12 34.08
N LEU A 588 -7.45 -2.54 34.86
CA LEU A 588 -8.46 -1.63 35.44
C LEU A 588 -7.82 -0.55 36.32
N THR A 589 -8.05 0.72 35.98
CA THR A 589 -7.53 1.84 36.78
C THR A 589 -8.36 2.07 38.03
N ASP A 590 -7.74 2.57 39.12
CA ASP A 590 -8.49 2.96 40.33
C ASP A 590 -9.56 4.03 40.05
N GLN A 591 -9.40 4.84 39.00
CA GLN A 591 -10.39 5.84 38.58
C GLN A 591 -11.68 5.16 38.08
N GLU A 592 -11.56 4.12 37.26
CA GLU A 592 -12.69 3.32 36.77
C GLU A 592 -13.35 2.51 37.88
N LYS A 593 -12.55 1.86 38.74
CA LYS A 593 -13.04 1.16 39.96
C LYS A 593 -13.80 2.11 40.89
N TYR A 594 -13.33 3.35 41.03
CA TYR A 594 -14.04 4.40 41.79
C TYR A 594 -15.38 4.77 41.16
N ILE A 595 -15.43 4.95 39.84
CA ILE A 595 -16.65 5.27 39.09
C ILE A 595 -17.69 4.15 39.22
N CYS A 596 -17.31 2.90 39.01
CA CYS A 596 -18.21 1.76 39.19
C CYS A 596 -18.71 1.63 40.64
N ALA A 597 -17.88 1.94 41.63
CA ALA A 597 -18.32 2.02 43.02
C ALA A 597 -19.34 3.16 43.29
N GLN A 598 -19.24 4.32 42.62
CA GLN A 598 -20.27 5.38 42.72
C GLN A 598 -21.58 4.96 42.06
N ILE A 599 -21.51 4.37 40.86
CA ILE A 599 -22.70 3.90 40.12
C ILE A 599 -23.43 2.82 40.92
N ALA A 600 -22.71 1.84 41.47
CA ALA A 600 -23.27 0.79 42.31
C ALA A 600 -23.89 1.36 43.61
N ALA A 601 -23.23 2.32 44.27
CA ALA A 601 -23.77 3.00 45.45
C ALA A 601 -25.05 3.80 45.16
N ALA A 602 -25.23 4.24 43.91
CA ALA A 602 -26.41 4.96 43.43
C ALA A 602 -27.52 4.03 42.86
N ASN A 603 -27.42 2.71 43.07
CA ASN A 603 -28.31 1.66 42.52
C ASN A 603 -28.27 1.49 40.99
N GLY A 604 -27.24 1.98 40.31
CA GLY A 604 -26.90 1.52 38.96
C GLY A 604 -26.12 0.21 38.99
N ALA A 605 -25.88 -0.38 37.82
CA ALA A 605 -25.08 -1.58 37.67
C ALA A 605 -23.86 -1.31 36.79
N CYS A 606 -22.68 -1.73 37.25
CA CYS A 606 -21.46 -1.82 36.45
C CYS A 606 -21.02 -3.29 36.37
N TRP A 607 -20.62 -3.72 35.17
CA TRP A 607 -20.24 -5.07 34.81
C TRP A 607 -18.97 -5.05 33.97
N PHE A 608 -18.21 -6.12 34.03
CA PHE A 608 -16.99 -6.34 33.26
C PHE A 608 -17.11 -7.63 32.46
N MET A 609 -16.63 -7.64 31.22
CA MET A 609 -16.34 -8.86 30.46
C MET A 609 -14.96 -9.37 30.87
N ILE A 610 -14.86 -10.57 31.44
CA ILE A 610 -13.65 -11.06 32.13
C ILE A 610 -13.13 -12.38 31.57
N ASN A 611 -11.85 -12.64 31.83
CA ASN A 611 -11.22 -13.96 31.69
C ASN A 611 -10.69 -14.42 33.08
N ASP A 612 -10.93 -15.68 33.44
CA ASP A 612 -10.52 -16.31 34.71
C ASP A 612 -10.28 -17.82 34.47
N ASP A 613 -9.11 -18.17 33.91
CA ASP A 613 -8.76 -19.57 33.59
C ASP A 613 -8.99 -20.54 34.77
N PRO A 614 -8.62 -20.22 36.04
CA PRO A 614 -8.91 -21.06 37.21
C PRO A 614 -10.40 -21.35 37.49
N ALA A 615 -11.32 -20.61 36.85
CA ALA A 615 -12.76 -20.81 36.92
C ALA A 615 -13.37 -21.38 35.63
N ASP A 616 -12.54 -21.76 34.65
CA ASP A 616 -12.94 -22.17 33.29
C ASP A 616 -13.77 -21.06 32.58
N ILE A 617 -13.44 -19.78 32.80
CA ILE A 617 -14.10 -18.61 32.17
C ILE A 617 -13.16 -17.95 31.16
N ALA A 618 -13.59 -17.84 29.91
CA ALA A 618 -12.84 -17.18 28.83
C ALA A 618 -13.64 -16.03 28.19
N ASP A 619 -12.92 -15.02 27.70
CA ASP A 619 -13.46 -13.85 27.00
C ASP A 619 -13.94 -14.20 25.58
N ARG A 620 -15.21 -13.92 25.27
CA ARG A 620 -15.81 -14.17 23.94
C ARG A 620 -15.19 -13.34 22.80
N TYR A 621 -14.63 -12.18 23.16
CA TYR A 621 -13.93 -11.25 22.30
C TYR A 621 -12.65 -10.87 23.04
N ARG A 622 -11.55 -10.73 22.31
CA ARG A 622 -10.25 -10.41 22.91
C ARG A 622 -10.24 -9.05 23.62
N TYR A 623 -11.06 -8.11 23.16
CA TYR A 623 -11.42 -6.89 23.87
C TYR A 623 -12.84 -6.45 23.51
N LEU A 624 -13.61 -6.02 24.52
CA LEU A 624 -14.78 -5.19 24.39
C LEU A 624 -14.30 -3.77 24.02
N HIS A 625 -14.35 -3.41 22.74
CA HIS A 625 -13.77 -2.16 22.23
C HIS A 625 -14.76 -1.26 21.49
N ALA A 626 -16.04 -1.62 21.40
CA ALA A 626 -17.11 -0.70 21.03
C ALA A 626 -17.25 0.43 22.08
N LYS A 627 -17.77 1.60 21.67
CA LYS A 627 -18.13 2.71 22.57
C LYS A 627 -19.48 3.28 22.17
N PHE A 628 -20.53 2.90 22.89
CA PHE A 628 -21.86 3.43 22.65
C PHE A 628 -22.71 3.57 23.92
N VAL A 629 -23.73 4.42 23.82
CA VAL A 629 -24.72 4.64 24.88
C VAL A 629 -26.12 4.59 24.30
N LEU A 630 -26.96 3.68 24.79
CA LEU A 630 -28.38 3.58 24.46
C LEU A 630 -29.22 4.31 25.52
N ILE A 631 -30.07 5.24 25.08
CA ILE A 631 -30.90 6.07 25.96
C ILE A 631 -32.38 5.82 25.66
N ASP A 632 -33.10 5.36 26.68
CA ASP A 632 -34.54 5.05 26.69
C ASP A 632 -35.04 4.14 25.54
N GLY A 633 -34.16 3.42 24.85
CA GLY A 633 -34.49 2.70 23.61
C GLY A 633 -34.94 3.62 22.46
N ARG A 634 -34.55 4.90 22.49
CA ARG A 634 -35.00 5.96 21.55
C ARG A 634 -33.86 6.78 20.94
N GLN A 635 -32.66 6.70 21.49
CA GLN A 635 -31.48 7.41 21.01
C GLN A 635 -30.23 6.57 21.28
N VAL A 636 -29.25 6.65 20.39
CA VAL A 636 -27.93 6.05 20.56
C VAL A 636 -26.84 7.10 20.36
N ILE A 637 -25.81 7.04 21.20
CA ILE A 637 -24.53 7.72 21.05
C ILE A 637 -23.51 6.66 20.59
N ILE A 638 -22.70 6.95 19.57
CA ILE A 638 -21.58 6.12 19.10
C ILE A 638 -20.33 7.02 19.10
N SER A 639 -19.21 6.52 19.58
CA SER A 639 -18.00 7.32 19.84
C SER A 639 -16.74 6.67 19.28
N SER A 640 -15.84 7.47 18.70
CA SER A 640 -14.46 7.02 18.42
C SER A 640 -13.59 6.96 19.68
N GLU A 641 -14.02 7.70 20.71
CA GLU A 641 -13.32 7.94 21.96
C GLU A 641 -13.84 7.07 23.10
N ASN A 642 -12.93 6.66 23.99
CA ASN A 642 -13.28 6.10 25.29
C ASN A 642 -13.89 7.20 26.18
N LEU A 643 -14.61 6.81 27.24
CA LEU A 643 -15.19 7.75 28.21
C LEU A 643 -14.12 8.24 29.21
N SER A 644 -13.09 8.92 28.73
CA SER A 644 -11.92 9.38 29.48
C SER A 644 -11.96 10.92 29.74
N PRO A 645 -11.35 11.43 30.81
CA PRO A 645 -11.15 12.87 31.01
C PRO A 645 -10.30 13.55 29.91
N ASN A 646 -9.47 12.79 29.20
CA ASN A 646 -8.59 13.33 28.15
C ASN A 646 -9.27 13.43 26.78
N SER A 647 -10.33 12.65 26.55
CA SER A 647 -11.13 12.67 25.31
C SER A 647 -12.38 13.54 25.44
N LEU A 648 -13.02 13.53 26.61
CA LEU A 648 -14.20 14.33 26.91
C LEU A 648 -13.94 15.30 28.07
N PRO A 649 -12.98 16.25 27.93
CA PRO A 649 -12.66 17.20 28.99
C PRO A 649 -13.82 18.18 29.24
N TYR A 650 -14.05 18.48 30.51
CA TYR A 650 -15.16 19.29 31.04
C TYR A 650 -14.69 20.60 31.70
N ASP A 651 -13.60 21.14 31.17
CA ASP A 651 -13.05 22.46 31.44
C ASP A 651 -13.89 23.62 30.85
N ASP A 652 -13.62 24.84 31.33
CA ASP A 652 -14.17 26.07 30.76
C ASP A 652 -13.56 26.31 29.37
N LYS A 653 -14.39 26.19 28.33
CA LYS A 653 -13.97 26.31 26.92
C LYS A 653 -13.63 27.75 26.49
N SER A 654 -13.78 28.75 27.36
CA SER A 654 -13.72 30.16 26.97
C SER A 654 -12.33 30.74 26.74
N ASP A 655 -11.28 30.12 27.28
CA ASP A 655 -9.87 30.47 27.03
C ASP A 655 -9.05 29.37 26.34
N GLY A 656 -9.64 28.18 26.12
CA GLY A 656 -9.09 27.08 25.34
C GLY A 656 -9.69 25.74 25.79
N THR A 657 -9.08 24.64 25.36
CA THR A 657 -9.21 23.33 26.00
C THR A 657 -7.89 22.55 25.82
N TRP A 658 -7.82 21.30 26.29
CA TRP A 658 -6.76 20.36 25.97
C TRP A 658 -7.30 18.93 26.02
N GLY A 659 -7.03 18.13 25.00
CA GLY A 659 -7.61 16.80 24.89
C GLY A 659 -7.23 16.06 23.60
N ARG A 660 -7.85 14.90 23.38
CA ARG A 660 -7.68 14.08 22.17
C ARG A 660 -8.66 14.52 21.08
N ARG A 661 -8.26 14.37 19.81
CA ARG A 661 -9.15 14.55 18.67
C ARG A 661 -9.97 13.27 18.45
N GLY A 662 -11.29 13.42 18.44
CA GLY A 662 -12.24 12.34 18.15
C GLY A 662 -13.63 12.87 17.82
N VAL A 663 -14.54 11.98 17.44
CA VAL A 663 -15.91 12.32 17.02
C VAL A 663 -16.93 11.50 17.79
N VAL A 664 -18.01 12.17 18.21
CA VAL A 664 -19.19 11.56 18.81
C VAL A 664 -20.38 11.78 17.87
N PHE A 665 -21.03 10.68 17.50
CA PHE A 665 -22.21 10.62 16.68
C PHE A 665 -23.43 10.29 17.55
N ILE A 666 -24.53 11.01 17.41
CA ILE A 666 -25.78 10.74 18.14
C ILE A 666 -26.94 10.66 17.15
N THR A 667 -27.82 9.66 17.27
CA THR A 667 -29.04 9.60 16.46
C THR A 667 -30.25 9.04 17.19
N ASP A 668 -31.45 9.48 16.79
CA ASP A 668 -32.75 8.93 17.19
C ASP A 668 -33.38 8.03 16.10
N ALA A 669 -32.64 7.73 15.03
CA ALA A 669 -33.05 6.86 13.92
C ALA A 669 -33.47 5.46 14.44
N PRO A 670 -34.77 5.09 14.35
CA PRO A 670 -35.31 3.93 15.08
C PRO A 670 -34.67 2.58 14.73
N GLY A 671 -34.36 2.31 13.46
CA GLY A 671 -33.67 1.11 13.01
C GLY A 671 -32.23 1.04 13.50
N VAL A 672 -31.53 2.18 13.55
CA VAL A 672 -30.16 2.26 14.10
C VAL A 672 -30.18 1.95 15.60
N VAL A 673 -31.08 2.59 16.34
CA VAL A 673 -31.27 2.35 17.78
C VAL A 673 -31.68 0.90 18.06
N GLN A 674 -32.57 0.33 17.23
CA GLN A 674 -32.99 -1.07 17.35
C GLN A 674 -31.81 -2.04 17.11
N HIS A 675 -30.98 -1.80 16.10
CA HIS A 675 -29.83 -2.67 15.80
C HIS A 675 -28.78 -2.61 16.91
N VAL A 676 -28.41 -1.42 17.39
CA VAL A 676 -27.45 -1.29 18.50
C VAL A 676 -28.04 -1.82 19.83
N THR A 677 -29.36 -1.77 20.01
CA THR A 677 -30.04 -2.47 21.12
C THR A 677 -29.92 -3.99 21.00
N ALA A 678 -29.96 -4.55 19.79
CA ALA A 678 -29.77 -5.99 19.57
C ALA A 678 -28.31 -6.42 19.79
N ILE A 679 -27.34 -5.56 19.46
CA ILE A 679 -25.91 -5.72 19.81
C ILE A 679 -25.77 -5.80 21.34
N PHE A 680 -26.19 -4.75 22.06
CA PHE A 680 -26.09 -4.71 23.52
C PHE A 680 -26.82 -5.89 24.19
N ALA A 681 -27.94 -6.37 23.65
CA ALA A 681 -28.65 -7.52 24.18
C ALA A 681 -27.95 -8.88 23.89
N ALA A 682 -27.10 -8.95 22.87
CA ALA A 682 -26.27 -10.12 22.59
C ALA A 682 -24.98 -10.12 23.42
N ASP A 683 -24.39 -8.94 23.66
CA ASP A 683 -23.16 -8.79 24.44
C ASP A 683 -23.43 -8.78 25.96
N PHE A 684 -24.56 -8.19 26.41
CA PHE A 684 -25.00 -8.13 27.81
C PHE A 684 -26.15 -9.10 28.13
N ASP A 685 -25.86 -10.39 28.23
CA ASP A 685 -26.78 -11.42 28.78
C ASP A 685 -26.14 -12.19 29.94
N PRO A 686 -26.10 -11.63 31.17
CA PRO A 686 -25.50 -12.27 32.34
C PRO A 686 -26.30 -13.49 32.86
N THR A 687 -27.34 -13.94 32.15
CA THR A 687 -27.99 -15.24 32.41
C THR A 687 -27.21 -16.39 31.77
N ASN A 688 -26.61 -16.11 30.62
CA ASN A 688 -26.04 -17.08 29.69
C ASN A 688 -24.52 -16.90 29.53
N HIS A 689 -24.00 -15.70 29.80
CA HIS A 689 -22.61 -15.35 29.56
C HIS A 689 -21.79 -15.41 30.85
N ALA A 690 -20.93 -16.43 30.97
CA ALA A 690 -20.10 -16.69 32.16
C ALA A 690 -18.99 -15.65 32.38
N ASP A 691 -18.54 -15.00 31.31
CA ASP A 691 -17.57 -13.90 31.29
C ASP A 691 -18.14 -12.57 31.79
N LEU A 692 -19.44 -12.46 32.12
CA LEU A 692 -20.02 -11.22 32.65
C LEU A 692 -20.01 -11.17 34.18
N LEU A 693 -19.04 -10.44 34.75
CA LEU A 693 -18.93 -10.23 36.19
C LEU A 693 -19.45 -8.85 36.63
N GLN A 694 -20.45 -8.84 37.51
CA GLN A 694 -20.92 -7.60 38.15
C GLN A 694 -19.91 -7.06 39.17
N TRP A 695 -19.71 -5.74 39.19
CA TRP A 695 -18.93 -5.06 40.23
C TRP A 695 -19.35 -5.49 41.63
N ASN A 696 -18.37 -5.81 42.49
CA ASN A 696 -18.63 -6.34 43.83
C ASN A 696 -17.69 -5.72 44.86
N ALA A 697 -18.26 -5.16 45.93
CA ALA A 697 -17.53 -4.57 47.05
C ALA A 697 -16.52 -5.51 47.75
N GLY A 698 -16.68 -6.83 47.59
CA GLY A 698 -15.76 -7.86 48.10
C GLY A 698 -14.73 -8.38 47.08
N SER A 699 -14.79 -7.95 45.82
CA SER A 699 -13.82 -8.35 44.78
C SER A 699 -12.52 -7.55 44.93
N PRO A 700 -11.33 -8.17 44.86
CA PRO A 700 -10.06 -7.44 44.84
C PRO A 700 -9.82 -6.73 43.50
N ASP A 701 -10.20 -7.37 42.39
CA ASP A 701 -9.87 -6.91 41.05
C ASP A 701 -11.02 -6.08 40.44
N TYR A 702 -12.26 -6.53 40.61
CA TYR A 702 -13.48 -5.92 40.06
C TYR A 702 -14.35 -5.25 41.14
N GLY A 703 -13.69 -4.63 42.11
CA GLY A 703 -14.31 -4.04 43.31
C GLY A 703 -13.96 -2.56 43.52
N PRO A 704 -13.91 -2.08 44.77
CA PRO A 704 -13.58 -0.69 45.07
C PRO A 704 -12.11 -0.38 44.75
N PRO A 705 -11.75 0.90 44.53
CA PRO A 705 -10.38 1.30 44.27
C PRO A 705 -9.46 1.10 45.48
N SER A 706 -8.16 1.14 45.22
CA SER A 706 -7.11 0.99 46.22
C SER A 706 -7.27 1.94 47.42
N PRO A 707 -7.01 1.49 48.67
CA PRO A 707 -7.19 2.31 49.86
C PRO A 707 -6.39 3.62 49.82
N GLY A 708 -7.10 4.75 49.90
CA GLY A 708 -6.49 6.09 49.86
C GLY A 708 -6.43 6.72 48.47
N PHE A 709 -6.97 6.07 47.44
CA PHE A 709 -7.17 6.66 46.12
C PHE A 709 -7.96 8.00 46.20
N VAL A 710 -7.57 8.95 45.33
CA VAL A 710 -8.22 10.26 45.18
C VAL A 710 -8.55 10.42 43.70
N PRO A 711 -9.84 10.57 43.33
CA PRO A 711 -10.24 10.62 41.93
C PRO A 711 -9.80 11.91 41.22
N ILE A 712 -9.56 11.80 39.93
CA ILE A 712 -9.29 12.94 39.05
C ILE A 712 -10.59 13.73 38.87
N THR A 713 -10.56 14.99 39.30
CA THR A 713 -11.70 15.93 39.37
C THR A 713 -11.49 17.21 38.55
N VAL A 714 -10.32 17.35 37.91
CA VAL A 714 -9.96 18.44 37.01
C VAL A 714 -9.52 17.81 35.70
N THR A 715 -9.99 18.36 34.58
CA THR A 715 -9.73 17.86 33.23
C THR A 715 -9.37 19.04 32.33
N GLY A 716 -8.90 18.75 31.10
CA GLY A 716 -8.66 19.79 30.10
C GLY A 716 -7.44 20.68 30.34
N GLY A 717 -7.49 21.90 29.80
CA GLY A 717 -6.37 22.85 29.76
C GLY A 717 -6.67 24.06 28.87
N ILE A 718 -5.65 24.83 28.48
CA ILE A 718 -5.83 26.06 27.66
C ILE A 718 -4.86 26.12 26.45
N THR A 719 -4.35 24.96 26.03
CA THR A 719 -3.26 24.85 25.04
C THR A 719 -3.77 24.74 23.60
N TYR A 720 -5.00 24.25 23.40
CA TYR A 720 -5.65 24.14 22.10
C TYR A 720 -6.85 25.12 22.03
N PRO A 721 -6.93 26.01 21.01
CA PRO A 721 -8.09 26.88 20.82
C PRO A 721 -9.31 26.08 20.33
N VAL A 722 -10.48 26.31 20.94
CA VAL A 722 -11.74 25.70 20.49
C VAL A 722 -12.17 26.28 19.15
N TYR A 723 -12.39 25.42 18.15
CA TYR A 723 -12.82 25.79 16.79
C TYR A 723 -14.25 25.34 16.49
N PHE A 724 -14.77 24.33 17.19
CA PHE A 724 -16.12 23.78 17.04
C PHE A 724 -16.93 23.94 18.33
N PRO A 725 -17.28 25.17 18.78
CA PRO A 725 -17.89 25.41 20.09
C PRO A 725 -19.36 24.95 20.21
N GLU A 726 -20.04 24.66 19.11
CA GLU A 726 -21.44 24.22 19.07
C GLU A 726 -21.57 22.88 18.34
N THR A 727 -22.47 22.03 18.81
CA THR A 727 -22.79 20.75 18.18
C THR A 727 -23.61 20.96 16.92
N ALA A 728 -23.39 20.13 15.89
CA ALA A 728 -24.11 20.25 14.63
C ALA A 728 -25.27 19.25 14.58
N VAL A 729 -26.49 19.72 14.31
CA VAL A 729 -27.70 18.91 14.30
C VAL A 729 -28.35 18.94 12.92
N PHE A 730 -28.52 17.77 12.32
CA PHE A 730 -29.10 17.55 10.99
C PHE A 730 -30.39 16.73 11.12
N ASN A 731 -31.44 17.13 10.38
CA ASN A 731 -32.74 16.47 10.39
C ASN A 731 -33.08 16.08 8.96
N GLY A 732 -33.35 14.80 8.70
CA GLY A 732 -33.54 14.34 7.33
C GLY A 732 -33.89 12.86 7.23
N SER A 733 -34.03 12.39 5.99
CA SER A 733 -34.01 10.95 5.70
C SER A 733 -32.58 10.61 5.31
N PHE A 734 -31.98 9.64 6.01
CA PHE A 734 -30.59 9.24 5.81
C PHE A 734 -30.52 7.75 5.50
N SER A 735 -29.51 7.35 4.74
CA SER A 735 -29.15 5.95 4.53
C SER A 735 -27.97 5.61 5.43
N PHE A 736 -28.16 4.63 6.30
CA PHE A 736 -27.19 4.16 7.30
C PHE A 736 -26.71 2.74 6.96
N GLU A 737 -25.47 2.45 7.32
CA GLU A 737 -24.92 1.10 7.45
C GLU A 737 -24.31 0.96 8.85
N ILE A 738 -24.64 -0.14 9.55
CA ILE A 738 -24.03 -0.46 10.85
C ILE A 738 -22.91 -1.47 10.63
N VAL A 739 -21.69 -1.02 10.94
CA VAL A 739 -20.46 -1.78 10.77
C VAL A 739 -19.96 -2.21 12.14
N GLN A 740 -19.66 -3.49 12.31
CA GLN A 740 -19.23 -4.05 13.58
C GLN A 740 -18.20 -5.15 13.35
N SER A 741 -17.25 -5.23 14.28
CA SER A 741 -16.31 -6.34 14.34
C SER A 741 -16.74 -7.32 15.44
N PRO A 742 -16.47 -8.62 15.24
CA PRO A 742 -15.69 -9.17 14.12
C PRO A 742 -16.54 -9.71 12.94
N GLU A 743 -17.85 -9.45 12.92
CA GLU A 743 -18.76 -10.14 11.99
C GLU A 743 -18.76 -9.56 10.56
N ASN A 744 -18.79 -8.24 10.40
CA ASN A 744 -19.10 -7.60 9.11
C ASN A 744 -18.15 -6.47 8.67
N SER A 745 -17.19 -6.07 9.50
CA SER A 745 -16.22 -4.98 9.21
C SER A 745 -15.30 -5.22 8.01
N LEU A 746 -15.02 -6.48 7.65
CA LEU A 746 -14.17 -6.86 6.50
C LEU A 746 -14.94 -7.38 5.27
N ARG A 747 -16.24 -7.13 5.18
CA ARG A 747 -17.00 -7.43 3.95
C ARG A 747 -16.60 -6.42 2.88
N ASN A 748 -16.31 -6.88 1.66
CA ASN A 748 -15.88 -6.05 0.54
C ASN A 748 -17.02 -5.61 -0.41
N VAL A 749 -18.26 -6.07 -0.15
CA VAL A 749 -19.46 -5.80 -0.95
C VAL A 749 -20.40 -4.74 -0.35
N ASP A 750 -20.26 -4.49 0.95
CA ASP A 750 -20.96 -3.51 1.78
C ASP A 750 -19.98 -3.09 2.90
N SER A 751 -20.42 -2.43 3.98
CA SER A 751 -19.53 -2.04 5.08
C SER A 751 -18.46 -1.02 4.63
N LEU A 752 -17.39 -0.84 5.41
CA LEU A 752 -16.34 0.15 5.11
C LEU A 752 -15.62 -0.15 3.78
N LEU A 753 -15.22 -1.41 3.55
CA LEU A 753 -14.54 -1.76 2.29
C LEU A 753 -15.50 -1.62 1.10
N GLY A 754 -16.78 -1.96 1.24
CA GLY A 754 -17.80 -1.69 0.22
C GLY A 754 -18.05 -0.20 -0.05
N LEU A 755 -17.93 0.68 0.95
CA LEU A 755 -17.91 2.13 0.72
C LEU A 755 -16.69 2.55 -0.10
N VAL A 756 -15.49 2.14 0.32
CA VAL A 756 -14.21 2.51 -0.31
C VAL A 756 -14.14 1.99 -1.74
N ASN A 757 -14.64 0.78 -2.00
CA ASN A 757 -14.69 0.17 -3.33
C ASN A 757 -15.58 0.93 -4.34
N ARG A 758 -16.46 1.83 -3.89
CA ARG A 758 -17.25 2.73 -4.75
C ARG A 758 -16.51 4.02 -5.13
N VAL A 759 -15.42 4.36 -4.45
CA VAL A 759 -14.62 5.57 -4.70
C VAL A 759 -13.74 5.36 -5.94
N GLY A 760 -13.81 6.27 -6.92
CA GLY A 760 -13.03 6.21 -8.16
C GLY A 760 -12.63 7.59 -8.71
N GLU A 761 -12.52 7.70 -10.03
CA GLU A 761 -12.01 8.90 -10.71
C GLU A 761 -12.74 10.18 -10.32
N GLY A 762 -11.99 11.16 -9.78
CA GLY A 762 -12.53 12.46 -9.37
C GLY A 762 -13.26 12.48 -8.03
N ASP A 763 -13.45 11.33 -7.39
CA ASP A 763 -13.95 11.24 -6.01
C ASP A 763 -12.85 11.60 -4.99
N THR A 764 -13.24 11.79 -3.73
CA THR A 764 -12.31 12.10 -2.63
C THR A 764 -12.51 11.20 -1.42
N LEU A 765 -11.42 10.69 -0.85
CA LEU A 765 -11.40 9.87 0.37
C LEU A 765 -10.46 10.50 1.41
N LEU A 766 -10.99 10.82 2.59
CA LEU A 766 -10.25 11.37 3.73
C LEU A 766 -10.32 10.36 4.88
N VAL A 767 -9.17 9.90 5.37
CA VAL A 767 -9.05 8.88 6.42
C VAL A 767 -8.35 9.51 7.62
N GLU A 768 -8.98 9.53 8.80
CA GLU A 768 -8.35 9.99 10.04
C GLU A 768 -8.40 8.88 11.09
N GLN A 769 -7.23 8.41 11.53
CA GLN A 769 -7.11 7.19 12.34
C GLN A 769 -6.05 7.32 13.43
N LEU A 770 -6.35 6.74 14.60
CA LEU A 770 -5.37 6.47 15.65
C LEU A 770 -4.22 5.59 15.14
N GLU A 771 -4.57 4.49 14.46
CA GLU A 771 -3.63 3.47 14.00
C GLU A 771 -4.13 2.90 12.68
N GLU A 772 -3.24 2.85 11.68
CA GLU A 772 -3.41 2.08 10.44
C GLU A 772 -2.08 1.41 10.15
N ARG A 773 -2.04 0.07 10.08
CA ARG A 773 -0.79 -0.67 9.86
C ARG A 773 -0.51 -0.87 8.38
N SER A 774 0.75 -0.85 7.99
CA SER A 774 1.21 -1.23 6.65
C SER A 774 0.91 -2.71 6.33
N TYR A 775 0.91 -3.59 7.34
CA TYR A 775 0.63 -5.02 7.17
C TYR A 775 0.13 -5.68 8.47
N TRP A 776 -0.51 -6.84 8.34
CA TRP A 776 -1.15 -7.64 9.40
C TRP A 776 -0.40 -8.96 9.64
N GLY A 777 0.91 -8.86 9.89
CA GLY A 777 1.81 -9.99 10.09
C GLY A 777 2.68 -9.85 11.34
N PRO A 778 3.48 -10.87 11.68
CA PRO A 778 4.55 -10.73 12.67
C PRO A 778 5.57 -9.67 12.21
N SER A 779 6.36 -9.11 13.12
CA SER A 779 7.34 -8.06 12.80
C SER A 779 8.43 -8.44 11.78
N THR A 780 8.53 -9.71 11.40
CA THR A 780 9.38 -10.23 10.31
C THR A 780 8.71 -10.28 8.94
N SER A 781 7.42 -9.95 8.84
CA SER A 781 6.64 -9.94 7.60
C SER A 781 6.64 -8.57 6.92
N ASN A 782 5.83 -8.40 5.88
CA ASN A 782 5.76 -7.20 5.03
C ASN A 782 4.38 -7.06 4.36
N PRO A 783 4.07 -5.91 3.72
CA PRO A 783 2.80 -5.68 3.03
C PRO A 783 2.48 -6.61 1.85
N THR A 784 3.46 -7.28 1.25
CA THR A 784 3.20 -8.23 0.15
C THR A 784 2.71 -9.57 0.68
N ASP A 785 3.30 -10.07 1.77
CA ASP A 785 2.98 -11.39 2.33
C ASP A 785 1.75 -11.36 3.26
N ASP A 786 1.58 -10.28 4.03
CA ASP A 786 0.49 -10.09 4.99
C ASP A 786 -0.20 -8.70 4.84
N PRO A 787 -0.70 -8.30 3.66
CA PRO A 787 -1.26 -6.97 3.42
C PRO A 787 -2.34 -6.59 4.45
N ASN A 788 -2.45 -5.30 4.77
CA ASN A 788 -3.63 -4.77 5.49
C ASN A 788 -4.77 -4.52 4.49
N PRO A 789 -5.87 -5.31 4.50
CA PRO A 789 -7.03 -5.16 3.62
C PRO A 789 -7.61 -3.74 3.56
N ARG A 790 -7.56 -3.01 4.67
CA ARG A 790 -8.14 -1.67 4.79
C ARG A 790 -7.25 -0.61 4.13
N LEU A 791 -5.94 -0.72 4.33
CA LEU A 791 -4.97 0.16 3.69
C LEU A 791 -4.90 -0.07 2.18
N GLU A 792 -4.86 -1.33 1.75
CA GLU A 792 -4.87 -1.67 0.31
C GLU A 792 -6.12 -1.14 -0.38
N ALA A 793 -7.30 -1.20 0.25
CA ALA A 793 -8.51 -0.62 -0.32
C ALA A 793 -8.42 0.90 -0.53
N TYR A 794 -7.72 1.63 0.35
CA TYR A 794 -7.47 3.07 0.18
C TYR A 794 -6.46 3.36 -0.95
N ILE A 795 -5.41 2.54 -1.07
CA ILE A 795 -4.43 2.63 -2.16
C ILE A 795 -5.13 2.33 -3.50
N ASP A 796 -5.95 1.28 -3.56
CA ASP A 796 -6.73 0.91 -4.75
C ASP A 796 -7.76 1.98 -5.13
N ALA A 797 -8.31 2.74 -4.17
CA ALA A 797 -9.14 3.91 -4.49
C ALA A 797 -8.33 4.99 -5.24
N ALA A 798 -7.08 5.24 -4.83
CA ALA A 798 -6.19 6.15 -5.54
C ALA A 798 -5.77 5.61 -6.92
N ARG A 799 -5.52 4.29 -7.05
CA ARG A 799 -5.28 3.61 -8.35
C ARG A 799 -6.49 3.74 -9.30
N ARG A 800 -7.71 3.80 -8.77
CA ARG A 800 -8.95 4.10 -9.53
C ARG A 800 -9.12 5.60 -9.86
N GLY A 801 -8.16 6.46 -9.56
CA GLY A 801 -8.18 7.89 -9.89
C GLY A 801 -8.78 8.81 -8.81
N ALA A 802 -9.04 8.30 -7.60
CA ALA A 802 -9.53 9.12 -6.49
C ALA A 802 -8.43 9.98 -5.86
N THR A 803 -8.82 11.11 -5.25
CA THR A 803 -7.92 11.86 -4.37
C THR A 803 -8.01 11.30 -2.95
N VAL A 804 -6.91 10.71 -2.44
CA VAL A 804 -6.87 10.02 -1.15
C VAL A 804 -5.90 10.70 -0.18
N ARG A 805 -6.39 11.03 1.01
CA ARG A 805 -5.61 11.67 2.09
C ARG A 805 -5.77 10.90 3.38
N ILE A 806 -4.66 10.39 3.90
CA ILE A 806 -4.60 9.62 5.15
C ILE A 806 -3.88 10.46 6.21
N LEU A 807 -4.56 10.73 7.32
CA LEU A 807 -4.04 11.41 8.49
C LEU A 807 -3.99 10.41 9.64
N LEU A 808 -2.78 10.05 10.06
CA LEU A 808 -2.54 9.13 11.17
C LEU A 808 -2.08 9.90 12.41
N ASP A 809 -2.24 9.29 13.58
CA ASP A 809 -1.75 9.89 14.81
C ASP A 809 -0.21 9.91 14.90
N GLU A 810 0.32 10.96 15.53
CA GLU A 810 1.74 11.13 15.86
C GLU A 810 2.05 10.82 17.34
N PHE A 811 1.05 10.90 18.24
CA PHE A 811 1.28 10.91 19.69
C PHE A 811 1.38 9.52 20.34
N PHE A 812 0.54 8.58 19.89
CA PHE A 812 0.50 7.17 20.28
C PHE A 812 1.33 6.27 19.35
N ASP A 813 1.97 6.86 18.34
CA ASP A 813 2.78 6.16 17.35
C ASP A 813 3.95 5.42 18.02
N ASP A 814 4.05 4.12 17.80
CA ASP A 814 5.22 3.35 18.20
C ASP A 814 6.31 3.43 17.11
N ASN A 815 7.57 3.13 17.43
CA ASN A 815 8.63 3.12 16.41
C ASN A 815 8.79 1.71 15.79
N SER A 816 7.68 0.99 15.56
CA SER A 816 7.69 -0.36 14.98
C SER A 816 7.71 -0.36 13.45
N ALA A 817 7.92 -1.54 12.85
CA ALA A 817 7.83 -1.74 11.40
C ALA A 817 6.41 -1.57 10.82
N THR A 818 5.39 -1.57 11.70
CA THR A 818 3.97 -1.35 11.35
C THR A 818 3.42 -0.03 11.93
N SER A 819 4.31 0.86 12.38
CA SER A 819 3.97 2.18 12.92
C SER A 819 3.18 3.03 11.93
N ASN A 820 2.55 4.09 12.42
CA ASN A 820 1.93 5.09 11.53
C ASN A 820 3.01 5.76 10.66
N ASP A 821 4.24 5.94 11.17
CA ASP A 821 5.35 6.50 10.39
C ASP A 821 5.78 5.56 9.26
N ALA A 822 6.01 4.28 9.55
CA ALA A 822 6.31 3.27 8.54
C ALA A 822 5.18 3.12 7.53
N THR A 823 3.92 3.24 7.97
CA THR A 823 2.75 3.18 7.10
C THR A 823 2.66 4.40 6.19
N CYS A 824 2.90 5.62 6.70
CA CYS A 824 2.97 6.79 5.83
C CYS A 824 4.17 6.73 4.86
N HIS A 825 5.31 6.16 5.26
CA HIS A 825 6.43 5.94 4.34
C HIS A 825 6.05 4.97 3.21
N TYR A 826 5.47 3.81 3.53
CA TYR A 826 4.98 2.83 2.55
C TYR A 826 3.97 3.45 1.57
N VAL A 827 2.98 4.19 2.07
CA VAL A 827 1.98 4.89 1.25
C VAL A 827 2.62 5.95 0.35
N GLN A 828 3.61 6.70 0.83
CA GLN A 828 4.30 7.71 0.05
C GLN A 828 5.21 7.12 -1.03
N GLU A 829 5.83 5.96 -0.78
CA GLU A 829 6.61 5.23 -1.78
C GLU A 829 5.73 4.76 -2.94
N ILE A 830 4.58 4.13 -2.64
CA ILE A 830 3.60 3.73 -3.66
C ILE A 830 3.09 4.96 -4.43
N ALA A 831 2.70 6.03 -3.74
CA ALA A 831 2.21 7.24 -4.39
C ALA A 831 3.24 7.88 -5.35
N GLN A 832 4.53 7.78 -5.04
CA GLN A 832 5.62 8.27 -5.91
C GLN A 832 5.88 7.34 -7.10
N GLN A 833 5.91 6.02 -6.87
CA GLN A 833 6.19 5.00 -7.88
C GLN A 833 5.06 4.87 -8.92
N GLU A 834 3.80 4.92 -8.46
CA GLU A 834 2.60 4.78 -9.29
C GLU A 834 1.98 6.13 -9.68
N HIS A 835 2.59 7.26 -9.29
CA HIS A 835 2.13 8.63 -9.57
C HIS A 835 0.68 8.94 -9.13
N LEU A 836 0.25 8.38 -8.00
CA LEU A 836 -1.12 8.47 -7.51
C LEU A 836 -1.42 9.80 -6.81
N HIS A 837 -2.69 10.22 -6.82
CA HIS A 837 -3.22 11.30 -5.98
C HIS A 837 -3.44 10.84 -4.52
N LEU A 838 -2.41 10.23 -3.93
CA LEU A 838 -2.40 9.61 -2.62
C LEU A 838 -1.38 10.31 -1.71
N THR A 839 -1.79 10.71 -0.51
CA THR A 839 -0.87 11.27 0.49
C THR A 839 -1.18 10.76 1.89
N CYS A 840 -0.11 10.46 2.66
CA CYS A 840 -0.21 10.15 4.08
C CYS A 840 0.59 11.18 4.89
N ALA A 841 0.04 11.60 6.01
CA ALA A 841 0.67 12.50 6.97
C ALA A 841 0.37 12.06 8.41
N ARG A 842 1.24 12.47 9.35
CA ARG A 842 1.03 12.29 10.80
C ARG A 842 0.88 13.62 11.49
N HIS A 843 0.06 13.70 12.53
CA HIS A 843 -0.05 14.92 13.35
C HIS A 843 -0.65 14.67 14.73
N ASN A 844 -0.41 15.60 15.66
CA ASN A 844 -1.07 15.71 16.96
C ASN A 844 -1.80 17.08 17.07
N PRO A 845 -3.00 17.24 16.50
CA PRO A 845 -3.63 18.55 16.30
C PRO A 845 -4.15 19.20 17.59
N THR A 846 -4.49 18.41 18.62
CA THR A 846 -5.11 18.87 19.88
C THR A 846 -4.18 18.74 21.09
N GLY A 847 -2.99 18.18 20.91
CA GLY A 847 -1.93 18.08 21.93
C GLY A 847 -1.92 16.78 22.76
N LEU A 848 -2.88 15.87 22.60
CA LEU A 848 -2.89 14.51 23.20
C LEU A 848 -3.18 13.38 22.18
N GLY A 849 -2.99 13.67 20.90
CA GLY A 849 -3.14 12.73 19.80
C GLY A 849 -4.51 12.75 19.11
N ILE A 850 -4.51 12.18 17.91
CA ILE A 850 -5.70 11.72 17.20
C ILE A 850 -6.08 10.36 17.78
N HIS A 851 -7.25 10.29 18.40
CA HIS A 851 -7.88 9.04 18.81
C HIS A 851 -9.23 8.86 18.11
N ASN A 852 -9.39 9.53 16.96
CA ASN A 852 -10.47 9.34 16.00
C ASN A 852 -10.28 8.04 15.20
N LYS A 853 -11.39 7.50 14.68
CA LYS A 853 -11.39 6.42 13.68
C LYS A 853 -12.51 6.76 12.70
N MET A 854 -12.16 7.56 11.70
CA MET A 854 -13.09 8.18 10.78
C MET A 854 -12.64 7.95 9.33
N VAL A 855 -13.60 7.70 8.45
CA VAL A 855 -13.41 7.72 6.99
C VAL A 855 -14.51 8.56 6.37
N LEU A 856 -14.15 9.50 5.51
CA LEU A 856 -15.07 10.38 4.81
C LEU A 856 -14.89 10.18 3.30
N ALA A 857 -15.97 9.87 2.59
CA ALA A 857 -15.93 9.70 1.14
C ALA A 857 -16.89 10.68 0.47
N GLN A 858 -16.41 11.42 -0.54
CA GLN A 858 -17.27 12.13 -1.49
C GLN A 858 -17.30 11.33 -2.77
N ILE A 859 -18.44 10.71 -3.07
CA ILE A 859 -18.66 9.83 -4.22
C ILE A 859 -19.70 10.45 -5.13
N ASN A 860 -19.35 10.74 -6.39
CA ASN A 860 -20.21 11.42 -7.36
C ASN A 860 -20.85 12.72 -6.81
N GLY A 861 -20.09 13.45 -5.97
CA GLY A 861 -20.52 14.69 -5.30
C GLY A 861 -21.35 14.50 -4.03
N GLN A 862 -21.74 13.29 -3.66
CA GLN A 862 -22.46 12.99 -2.41
C GLN A 862 -21.48 12.68 -1.27
N GLY A 863 -21.71 13.25 -0.10
CA GLY A 863 -20.93 13.02 1.10
C GLY A 863 -21.38 11.78 1.89
N TYR A 864 -20.40 10.97 2.31
CA TYR A 864 -20.56 9.81 3.18
C TYR A 864 -19.58 9.93 4.34
N ILE A 865 -20.04 9.61 5.54
CA ILE A 865 -19.23 9.59 6.77
C ILE A 865 -19.24 8.18 7.35
N HIS A 866 -18.12 7.72 7.89
CA HIS A 866 -17.98 6.49 8.65
C HIS A 866 -17.23 6.83 9.95
N ILE A 867 -17.83 6.56 11.12
CA ILE A 867 -17.31 6.95 12.43
C ILE A 867 -17.54 5.80 13.41
N GLY A 868 -16.52 5.42 14.19
CA GLY A 868 -16.65 4.40 15.22
C GLY A 868 -15.37 4.10 15.96
N SER A 869 -15.26 2.89 16.50
CA SER A 869 -14.14 2.45 17.34
C SER A 869 -13.01 1.70 16.61
N ILE A 870 -13.22 1.30 15.36
CA ILE A 870 -12.40 0.33 14.61
C ILE A 870 -11.04 0.92 14.16
N ASN A 871 -9.95 0.50 14.79
CA ASN A 871 -8.57 0.77 14.34
C ASN A 871 -8.20 -0.06 13.10
N GLY A 872 -7.10 0.31 12.42
CA GLY A 872 -6.58 -0.35 11.22
C GLY A 872 -5.73 -1.58 11.49
N THR A 873 -6.14 -2.39 12.47
CA THR A 873 -5.44 -3.60 12.89
C THR A 873 -6.29 -4.84 12.65
N GLU A 874 -5.60 -5.96 12.46
CA GLU A 874 -6.26 -7.27 12.37
C GLU A 874 -7.07 -7.57 13.63
N GLN A 875 -6.53 -7.22 14.79
CA GLN A 875 -7.16 -7.43 16.09
C GLN A 875 -8.51 -6.70 16.20
N ALA A 876 -8.55 -5.40 15.85
CA ALA A 876 -9.79 -4.62 15.80
C ALA A 876 -10.78 -5.16 14.76
N SER A 877 -10.29 -5.79 13.69
CA SER A 877 -11.13 -6.30 12.61
C SER A 877 -11.66 -7.73 12.84
N LYS A 878 -10.92 -8.57 13.60
CA LYS A 878 -11.13 -10.03 13.64
C LYS A 878 -11.28 -10.65 15.04
N GLY A 879 -10.97 -9.92 16.12
CA GLY A 879 -11.10 -10.46 17.49
C GLY A 879 -11.69 -9.51 18.54
N ASN A 880 -11.79 -8.21 18.28
CA ASN A 880 -12.47 -7.26 19.17
C ASN A 880 -13.96 -7.16 18.86
N ARG A 881 -14.77 -6.86 19.89
CA ARG A 881 -16.06 -6.19 19.69
C ARG A 881 -15.80 -4.76 19.27
N GLU A 882 -16.29 -4.34 18.12
CA GLU A 882 -16.20 -2.95 17.67
C GLU A 882 -17.55 -2.47 17.10
N LEU A 883 -17.77 -1.15 17.07
CA LEU A 883 -18.94 -0.55 16.44
C LEU A 883 -18.57 0.73 15.69
N ALA A 884 -19.09 0.86 14.48
CA ALA A 884 -19.06 2.06 13.66
C ALA A 884 -20.40 2.25 12.92
N VAL A 885 -20.71 3.49 12.60
CA VAL A 885 -21.86 3.89 11.80
C VAL A 885 -21.40 4.62 10.55
N GLN A 886 -21.94 4.19 9.41
CA GLN A 886 -21.75 4.81 8.11
C GLN A 886 -23.05 5.50 7.68
N VAL A 887 -22.98 6.73 7.19
CA VAL A 887 -24.16 7.52 6.80
C VAL A 887 -23.89 8.35 5.55
N GLN A 888 -24.84 8.38 4.60
CA GLN A 888 -24.87 9.39 3.54
C GLN A 888 -25.47 10.69 4.10
N SER A 889 -24.67 11.76 4.16
CA SER A 889 -25.08 13.10 4.59
C SER A 889 -24.06 14.14 4.12
N ASP A 890 -24.47 15.01 3.20
CA ASP A 890 -23.59 16.03 2.60
C ASP A 890 -23.17 17.08 3.65
N GLU A 891 -24.11 17.50 4.51
CA GLU A 891 -23.85 18.51 5.53
C GLU A 891 -22.93 18.01 6.66
N ALA A 892 -23.08 16.74 7.06
CA ALA A 892 -22.19 16.12 8.05
C ALA A 892 -20.80 15.83 7.46
N TYR A 893 -20.72 15.41 6.20
CA TYR A 893 -19.46 15.28 5.47
C TYR A 893 -18.71 16.62 5.40
N VAL A 894 -19.37 17.72 5.02
CA VAL A 894 -18.73 19.04 4.92
C VAL A 894 -18.19 19.52 6.28
N LEU A 895 -18.90 19.27 7.38
CA LEU A 895 -18.42 19.59 8.72
C LEU A 895 -17.15 18.81 9.08
N LEU A 896 -17.16 17.49 8.88
CA LEU A 896 -16.05 16.62 9.27
C LEU A 896 -14.85 16.74 8.32
N ALA A 897 -15.07 17.05 7.04
CA ALA A 897 -14.02 17.44 6.12
C ALA A 897 -13.36 18.76 6.55
N ALA A 898 -14.13 19.75 7.04
CA ALA A 898 -13.58 20.99 7.58
C ALA A 898 -12.80 20.79 8.91
N MET A 899 -13.12 19.75 9.69
CA MET A 899 -12.32 19.29 10.82
C MET A 899 -11.01 18.65 10.33
N PHE A 900 -11.10 17.67 9.43
CA PHE A 900 -9.96 17.00 8.80
C PHE A 900 -8.95 17.97 8.18
N GLU A 901 -9.41 18.96 7.39
CA GLU A 901 -8.51 19.96 6.78
C GLU A 901 -7.80 20.84 7.81
N ARG A 902 -8.42 21.08 8.97
CA ARG A 902 -7.83 21.85 10.08
C ARG A 902 -6.82 21.02 10.87
N ASP A 903 -7.07 19.73 11.01
CA ASP A 903 -6.20 18.79 11.69
C ASP A 903 -5.05 18.30 10.81
N TRP A 904 -5.17 18.43 9.48
CA TRP A 904 -4.10 18.15 8.54
C TRP A 904 -2.87 19.06 8.73
N PRO A 905 -1.64 18.52 8.76
CA PRO A 905 -0.44 19.31 9.00
C PRO A 905 -0.12 20.24 7.81
N HIS A 906 -0.45 21.52 7.95
CA HIS A 906 -0.08 22.54 6.98
C HIS A 906 1.38 22.97 7.14
N ARG A 907 2.20 22.77 6.09
CA ARG A 907 3.48 23.48 5.96
C ARG A 907 3.21 24.95 5.64
N LEU A 908 3.23 25.79 6.68
CA LEU A 908 3.19 27.25 6.54
C LEU A 908 4.48 27.74 5.86
N TYR A 909 4.48 27.72 4.53
CA TYR A 909 5.39 28.52 3.71
C TYR A 909 5.04 30.00 3.86
N MET A 910 5.38 30.57 5.02
CA MET A 910 5.54 32.00 5.17
C MET A 910 6.61 32.44 4.16
N PRO A 911 6.31 33.26 3.14
CA PRO A 911 7.36 33.90 2.38
C PRO A 911 8.07 34.86 3.33
N LEU A 912 9.21 34.41 3.87
CA LEU A 912 10.17 35.27 4.54
C LEU A 912 10.69 36.24 3.48
N LEU A 913 10.01 37.38 3.38
CA LEU A 913 10.49 38.59 2.74
C LEU A 913 11.69 39.11 3.54
N TYR A 914 12.82 38.42 3.38
CA TYR A 914 14.12 38.95 3.71
C TYR A 914 14.34 40.19 2.86
N LYS A 915 14.08 41.35 3.46
CA LYS A 915 14.53 42.61 2.91
C LYS A 915 16.06 42.52 2.81
N ASP A 916 16.58 42.75 1.61
CA ASP A 916 18.02 42.77 1.32
C ASP A 916 18.73 41.39 1.44
N TYR A 917 18.07 40.27 1.10
CA TYR A 917 18.75 38.97 0.99
C TYR A 917 19.78 38.96 -0.16
N ILE A 918 21.02 38.61 0.18
CA ILE A 918 22.10 38.30 -0.76
C ILE A 918 22.31 36.78 -0.70
N GLY A 919 22.12 36.14 -1.85
CA GLY A 919 22.27 34.68 -2.00
C GLY A 919 23.74 34.22 -1.99
N PRO A 920 23.98 32.90 -2.09
CA PRO A 920 25.33 32.38 -2.24
C PRO A 920 25.98 32.92 -3.51
N ALA A 921 27.25 33.32 -3.40
CA ALA A 921 28.04 33.80 -4.53
C ALA A 921 28.20 32.70 -5.60
N THR A 922 28.18 33.10 -6.87
CA THR A 922 28.31 32.19 -8.03
C THR A 922 29.71 32.22 -8.64
N TYR A 923 30.70 32.68 -7.86
CA TYR A 923 32.07 32.99 -8.24
C TYR A 923 33.02 32.65 -7.07
N PRO A 924 34.33 32.45 -7.31
CA PRO A 924 35.27 32.15 -6.23
C PRO A 924 35.45 33.38 -5.33
N LEU A 925 35.58 33.15 -4.03
CA LEU A 925 35.79 34.18 -3.01
C LEU A 925 37.14 33.98 -2.32
N ILE A 926 37.68 35.03 -1.73
CA ILE A 926 38.75 35.01 -0.75
C ILE A 926 38.14 34.49 0.56
N GLY A 927 38.59 33.33 1.02
CA GLY A 927 38.03 32.57 2.14
C GLY A 927 38.69 32.91 3.48
N GLU A 928 40.01 32.91 3.55
CA GLU A 928 40.77 33.21 4.78
C GLU A 928 42.06 33.97 4.43
N ILE A 929 42.47 34.91 5.29
CA ILE A 929 43.73 35.67 5.14
C ILE A 929 44.46 35.67 6.49
N LEU A 930 45.72 35.23 6.50
CA LEU A 930 46.65 35.43 7.60
C LEU A 930 47.80 36.35 7.17
N TYR A 931 47.85 37.55 7.74
CA TYR A 931 48.82 38.59 7.40
C TYR A 931 49.78 38.97 8.54
N ASP A 932 49.59 38.43 9.76
CA ASP A 932 50.45 38.66 10.94
C ASP A 932 50.85 37.31 11.58
N PRO A 933 51.61 36.44 10.88
CA PRO A 933 52.01 35.13 11.39
C PRO A 933 53.03 35.24 12.54
N PRO A 934 53.19 34.19 13.38
CA PRO A 934 54.01 34.26 14.59
C PRO A 934 55.51 34.12 14.31
N GLY A 935 56.15 35.12 13.70
CA GLY A 935 57.61 35.17 13.59
C GLY A 935 58.14 36.05 12.47
N LEU A 936 58.31 35.45 11.29
CA LEU A 936 58.62 36.12 10.03
C LEU A 936 57.40 36.02 9.12
N ASP A 937 57.22 37.05 8.29
CA ASP A 937 56.14 37.20 7.31
C ASP A 937 56.14 36.10 6.21
N ASP A 938 57.16 35.23 6.19
CA ASP A 938 57.33 34.13 5.22
C ASP A 938 56.19 33.09 5.22
N ALA A 939 55.36 33.07 6.29
CA ALA A 939 54.24 32.14 6.50
C ALA A 939 52.84 32.77 6.30
N GLU A 940 52.76 34.00 5.79
CA GLU A 940 51.51 34.63 5.36
C GLU A 940 50.78 33.74 4.32
N PHE A 941 49.44 33.72 4.37
CA PHE A 941 48.63 33.00 3.38
C PHE A 941 47.32 33.69 3.04
N ILE A 942 46.83 33.39 1.84
CA ILE A 942 45.52 33.71 1.30
C ILE A 942 44.87 32.40 0.87
N GLU A 943 43.67 32.10 1.38
CA GLU A 943 42.83 31.02 0.89
C GLU A 943 41.75 31.56 -0.04
N LEU A 944 41.47 30.83 -1.13
CA LEU A 944 40.28 31.00 -1.94
C LEU A 944 39.28 29.87 -1.68
N VAL A 945 37.98 30.17 -1.73
CA VAL A 945 36.88 29.22 -1.60
C VAL A 945 35.98 29.23 -2.84
N ASN A 946 35.52 28.06 -3.26
CA ASN A 946 34.49 27.91 -4.28
C ASN A 946 33.13 27.57 -3.62
N PRO A 947 32.24 28.54 -3.40
CA PRO A 947 30.94 28.30 -2.79
C PRO A 947 29.91 27.65 -3.74
N THR A 948 30.28 27.39 -4.99
CA THR A 948 29.37 26.85 -6.02
C THR A 948 29.37 25.31 -6.06
N TYR A 949 28.38 24.75 -6.76
CA TYR A 949 28.22 23.31 -6.96
C TYR A 949 28.96 22.77 -8.21
N TYR A 950 29.81 23.58 -8.85
CA TYR A 950 30.62 23.18 -10.01
C TYR A 950 32.08 23.61 -9.82
N ALA A 951 33.02 22.94 -10.49
CA ALA A 951 34.42 23.36 -10.49
C ALA A 951 34.60 24.67 -11.25
N ILE A 952 35.47 25.54 -10.74
CA ILE A 952 35.81 26.83 -11.36
C ILE A 952 37.24 26.78 -11.89
N ASP A 953 37.43 27.09 -13.17
CA ASP A 953 38.74 27.29 -13.79
C ASP A 953 39.30 28.65 -13.38
N LEU A 954 40.43 28.64 -12.67
CA LEU A 954 41.18 29.83 -12.25
C LEU A 954 42.34 30.12 -13.19
N GLY A 955 42.54 29.37 -14.28
CA GLY A 955 43.67 29.56 -15.19
C GLY A 955 43.79 31.00 -15.72
N GLY A 956 44.87 31.69 -15.34
CA GLY A 956 45.11 33.08 -15.70
C GLY A 956 44.33 34.13 -14.88
N TYR A 957 43.59 33.74 -13.85
CA TYR A 957 43.06 34.68 -12.85
C TYR A 957 44.23 35.34 -12.12
N GLY A 958 44.05 36.60 -11.71
CA GLY A 958 45.03 37.36 -10.94
C GLY A 958 44.65 37.45 -9.47
N LEU A 959 45.64 37.31 -8.59
CA LEU A 959 45.56 37.56 -7.15
C LEU A 959 46.66 38.57 -6.80
N GLY A 960 46.32 39.65 -6.12
CA GLY A 960 47.30 40.69 -5.79
C GLY A 960 46.76 41.80 -4.89
N ASP A 961 47.68 42.60 -4.40
CA ASP A 961 47.51 43.78 -3.54
C ASP A 961 47.36 45.07 -4.37
N ALA A 962 48.00 45.15 -5.55
CA ALA A 962 47.93 46.33 -6.41
C ALA A 962 46.49 46.72 -6.79
N VAL A 963 46.04 47.93 -6.44
CA VAL A 963 44.74 48.48 -6.84
C VAL A 963 44.75 48.88 -8.33
N ASN A 964 45.84 49.51 -8.79
CA ASN A 964 46.07 50.02 -10.15
C ASN A 964 47.39 49.49 -10.73
N ARG A 965 47.49 49.39 -12.06
CA ARG A 965 48.70 48.92 -12.79
C ARG A 965 49.98 49.73 -12.59
N ALA A 966 49.89 50.92 -11.99
CA ALA A 966 51.02 51.83 -11.78
C ALA A 966 51.42 51.96 -10.30
N ASP A 967 50.78 51.15 -9.44
CA ASP A 967 51.11 51.04 -8.03
C ASP A 967 52.39 50.17 -7.90
N PHE A 968 53.00 50.10 -6.72
CA PHE A 968 54.29 49.42 -6.46
C PHE A 968 54.11 47.94 -6.08
N GLU A 969 52.97 47.69 -5.46
CA GLU A 969 52.29 46.45 -5.14
C GLU A 969 52.13 45.54 -6.40
N ASP A 970 51.89 44.24 -6.23
CA ASP A 970 52.11 43.19 -7.23
C ASP A 970 50.80 42.46 -7.66
N VAL A 971 50.84 41.71 -8.77
CA VAL A 971 49.77 40.78 -9.18
C VAL A 971 50.36 39.46 -9.69
N ARG A 972 49.95 38.38 -9.03
CA ARG A 972 50.32 37.00 -9.33
C ARG A 972 49.20 36.30 -10.10
N ARG A 973 49.54 35.44 -11.06
CA ARG A 973 48.59 34.71 -11.92
C ARG A 973 48.60 33.22 -11.64
N PHE A 974 47.41 32.62 -11.57
CA PHE A 974 47.30 31.17 -11.52
C PHE A 974 47.73 30.52 -12.85
N PRO A 975 48.53 29.44 -12.83
CA PRO A 975 48.88 28.68 -14.02
C PRO A 975 47.66 28.16 -14.81
N ALA A 976 47.83 27.91 -16.10
CA ALA A 976 46.77 27.35 -16.94
C ALA A 976 46.41 25.92 -16.47
N GLY A 977 45.12 25.65 -16.27
CA GLY A 977 44.63 24.37 -15.77
C GLY A 977 44.51 24.28 -14.24
N THR A 978 44.66 25.38 -13.51
CA THR A 978 44.28 25.45 -12.08
C THR A 978 42.77 25.45 -11.94
N PHE A 979 42.22 24.48 -11.21
CA PHE A 979 40.80 24.42 -10.87
C PHE A 979 40.63 24.43 -9.35
N ILE A 980 39.58 25.10 -8.88
CA ILE A 980 39.03 24.91 -7.53
C ILE A 980 37.71 24.14 -7.66
N LEU A 981 37.65 22.95 -7.06
CA LEU A 981 36.47 22.08 -7.16
C LEU A 981 35.27 22.66 -6.40
N ALA A 982 34.07 22.15 -6.71
CA ALA A 982 32.84 22.55 -6.03
C ALA A 982 32.95 22.37 -4.51
N GLN A 983 32.61 23.39 -3.73
CA GLN A 983 32.69 23.37 -2.26
C GLN A 983 34.05 22.91 -1.71
N GLN A 984 35.14 23.38 -2.31
CA GLN A 984 36.51 23.19 -1.82
C GLN A 984 37.22 24.54 -1.67
N THR A 985 38.36 24.54 -0.98
CA THR A 985 39.26 25.69 -0.86
C THR A 985 40.56 25.45 -1.63
N LEU A 986 41.39 26.49 -1.75
CA LEU A 986 42.70 26.48 -2.42
C LEU A 986 43.60 27.51 -1.72
N VAL A 987 44.75 27.06 -1.20
CA VAL A 987 45.61 27.86 -0.32
C VAL A 987 46.86 28.35 -1.07
N ILE A 988 47.14 29.64 -0.95
CA ILE A 988 48.31 30.32 -1.51
C ILE A 988 49.14 30.89 -0.34
N ALA A 989 50.41 30.51 -0.21
CA ALA A 989 51.29 31.04 0.83
C ALA A 989 52.48 31.83 0.27
N THR A 990 53.07 32.72 1.08
CA THR A 990 54.28 33.46 0.69
C THR A 990 55.45 32.51 0.42
N THR A 991 55.67 31.51 1.29
CA THR A 991 56.59 30.38 1.03
C THR A 991 55.97 29.05 1.47
N ALA A 992 56.11 27.99 0.66
CA ALA A 992 55.62 26.66 1.04
C ALA A 992 56.41 26.07 2.22
N SER A 993 57.68 26.43 2.37
CA SER A 993 58.53 25.96 3.47
C SER A 993 58.07 26.47 4.84
N ALA A 994 57.75 27.76 4.98
CA ALA A 994 57.33 28.29 6.28
C ALA A 994 55.87 27.90 6.59
N PHE A 995 55.01 27.85 5.58
CA PHE A 995 53.64 27.32 5.74
C PHE A 995 53.64 25.86 6.22
N TRP A 996 54.51 25.00 5.67
CA TRP A 996 54.65 23.62 6.13
C TRP A 996 55.09 23.53 7.59
N ASP A 997 56.02 24.38 8.03
CA ASP A 997 56.54 24.35 9.41
C ASP A 997 55.48 24.75 10.46
N GLU A 998 54.48 25.58 10.10
CA GLU A 998 53.34 25.95 10.98
C GLU A 998 52.18 24.94 10.88
N TYR A 999 51.74 24.57 9.67
CA TYR A 999 50.50 23.80 9.46
C TYR A 999 50.70 22.29 9.19
N GLY A 1000 51.92 21.85 8.89
CA GLY A 1000 52.25 20.43 8.69
C GLY A 1000 51.79 19.81 7.35
N PHE A 1001 51.32 20.63 6.41
CA PHE A 1001 51.03 20.26 5.03
C PHE A 1001 51.48 21.38 4.06
N TYR A 1002 51.56 21.10 2.76
CA TYR A 1002 51.98 22.10 1.76
C TYR A 1002 50.76 22.88 1.25
N PRO A 1003 50.89 24.19 0.96
CA PRO A 1003 49.85 24.95 0.28
C PRO A 1003 49.71 24.49 -1.18
N ASP A 1004 48.58 24.80 -1.82
CA ASP A 1004 48.36 24.49 -3.24
C ASP A 1004 49.28 25.30 -4.16
N PHE A 1005 49.62 26.53 -3.76
CA PHE A 1005 50.57 27.40 -4.46
C PHE A 1005 51.48 28.17 -3.49
N GLU A 1006 52.69 28.51 -3.95
CA GLU A 1006 53.57 29.47 -3.29
C GLU A 1006 53.86 30.72 -4.17
N ILE A 1007 54.18 31.85 -3.53
CA ILE A 1007 54.52 33.11 -4.21
C ILE A 1007 56.03 33.16 -4.52
N LEU A 1008 56.87 32.72 -3.58
CA LEU A 1008 58.32 32.63 -3.72
C LEU A 1008 58.75 31.16 -3.72
N GLU A 1009 59.49 30.73 -4.74
CA GLU A 1009 59.90 29.32 -4.91
C GLU A 1009 60.83 28.85 -3.77
N THR A 1010 60.30 28.10 -2.81
CA THR A 1010 61.08 27.43 -1.76
C THR A 1010 60.94 25.90 -1.77
N VAL A 1011 59.88 25.35 -2.37
CA VAL A 1011 59.65 23.90 -2.45
C VAL A 1011 59.25 23.51 -3.87
N THR A 1012 60.20 22.96 -4.65
CA THR A 1012 60.03 22.54 -6.07
C THR A 1012 58.87 21.58 -6.40
N ALA A 1013 58.16 21.05 -5.39
CA ALA A 1013 56.97 20.22 -5.55
C ALA A 1013 55.65 21.01 -5.45
N VAL A 1014 55.69 22.23 -4.90
CA VAL A 1014 54.56 23.17 -4.86
C VAL A 1014 54.64 24.08 -6.10
N PRO A 1015 53.53 24.23 -6.85
CA PRO A 1015 53.50 25.17 -7.98
C PRO A 1015 53.63 26.63 -7.53
N ASN A 1016 54.44 27.41 -8.24
CA ASN A 1016 54.46 28.87 -8.05
C ASN A 1016 53.27 29.55 -8.75
N LEU A 1017 52.78 30.65 -8.19
CA LEU A 1017 52.04 31.63 -8.99
C LEU A 1017 52.97 32.39 -9.95
N ILE A 1018 52.44 32.79 -11.10
CA ILE A 1018 53.20 33.41 -12.19
C ILE A 1018 53.17 34.94 -12.07
N ASP A 1019 54.34 35.56 -12.03
CA ASP A 1019 54.53 37.02 -12.09
C ASP A 1019 53.82 37.68 -13.29
N ASP A 1020 53.04 38.76 -13.08
CA ASP A 1020 52.50 39.59 -14.16
C ASP A 1020 53.21 40.95 -14.23
N PRO A 1021 54.28 41.09 -15.05
CA PRO A 1021 55.07 42.32 -15.14
C PRO A 1021 54.35 43.49 -15.84
N THR A 1022 53.02 43.40 -16.03
CA THR A 1022 52.16 44.52 -16.44
C THR A 1022 51.46 45.23 -15.26
N TRP A 1023 51.72 44.76 -14.04
CA TRP A 1023 51.38 45.35 -12.75
C TRP A 1023 52.65 45.40 -11.88
N GLY A 1024 52.76 46.38 -10.98
CA GLY A 1024 53.86 46.48 -10.02
C GLY A 1024 55.26 46.83 -10.56
N ASP A 1025 56.24 46.83 -9.65
CA ASP A 1025 57.67 46.80 -9.98
C ASP A 1025 58.12 45.33 -10.01
N PRO A 1026 58.68 44.79 -11.11
CA PRO A 1026 59.12 43.37 -11.19
C PRO A 1026 60.31 43.01 -10.26
N ALA A 1027 60.65 43.88 -9.30
CA ALA A 1027 61.53 43.61 -8.16
C ALA A 1027 60.77 43.39 -6.83
N THR A 1028 59.45 43.54 -6.79
CA THR A 1028 58.57 43.23 -5.64
C THR A 1028 57.90 41.86 -5.80
N PHE A 1029 57.18 41.43 -4.78
CA PHE A 1029 56.30 40.27 -4.78
C PHE A 1029 55.09 40.58 -3.90
N LEU A 1030 53.95 39.94 -4.16
CA LEU A 1030 52.75 40.03 -3.33
C LEU A 1030 53.07 39.70 -1.87
N GLN A 1031 52.95 40.70 -0.99
CA GLN A 1031 53.24 40.62 0.45
C GLN A 1031 52.08 41.29 1.22
N LEU A 1032 51.74 40.80 2.41
CA LEU A 1032 50.60 41.33 3.17
C LEU A 1032 51.04 42.33 4.25
N GLY A 1033 50.55 43.57 4.13
CA GLY A 1033 50.84 44.65 5.05
C GLY A 1033 50.25 44.46 6.45
N ASN A 1034 51.10 44.16 7.43
CA ASN A 1034 50.77 44.04 8.87
C ASN A 1034 49.95 45.21 9.50
N GLN A 1035 49.95 46.41 8.91
CA GLN A 1035 49.14 47.56 9.36
C GLN A 1035 47.84 47.76 8.55
N GLY A 1036 47.66 46.95 7.51
CA GLY A 1036 46.50 46.90 6.63
C GLY A 1036 46.85 47.01 5.15
N ASP A 1037 46.13 46.24 4.34
CA ASP A 1037 46.38 46.04 2.92
C ASP A 1037 45.08 45.72 2.14
N GLU A 1038 45.22 45.50 0.84
CA GLU A 1038 44.19 44.97 -0.05
C GLU A 1038 44.53 43.56 -0.56
N VAL A 1039 43.53 42.69 -0.71
CA VAL A 1039 43.65 41.40 -1.40
C VAL A 1039 42.55 41.34 -2.45
N ILE A 1040 42.94 41.26 -3.72
CA ILE A 1040 42.05 41.46 -4.87
C ILE A 1040 42.15 40.26 -5.82
N LEU A 1041 41.06 39.53 -5.96
CA LEU A 1041 40.91 38.46 -6.95
C LEU A 1041 40.32 39.02 -8.25
N ARG A 1042 40.92 38.66 -9.39
CA ARG A 1042 40.57 39.15 -10.73
C ARG A 1042 40.45 38.03 -11.75
N ASN A 1043 39.52 38.14 -12.69
CA ASN A 1043 39.44 37.23 -13.82
C ASN A 1043 40.51 37.53 -14.90
N THR A 1044 40.51 36.72 -15.96
CA THR A 1044 41.43 36.83 -17.12
C THR A 1044 41.27 38.12 -17.96
N LEU A 1045 40.27 38.96 -17.67
CA LEU A 1045 40.04 40.27 -18.28
C LEU A 1045 40.42 41.44 -17.36
N ASP A 1046 41.09 41.16 -16.24
CA ASP A 1046 41.44 42.09 -15.17
C ASP A 1046 40.24 42.77 -14.51
N GLN A 1047 39.07 42.13 -14.57
CA GLN A 1047 37.90 42.53 -13.81
C GLN A 1047 37.99 41.91 -12.41
N THR A 1048 37.86 42.75 -11.39
CA THR A 1048 37.71 42.33 -9.99
C THR A 1048 36.52 41.38 -9.83
N ILE A 1049 36.75 40.29 -9.11
CA ILE A 1049 35.77 39.25 -8.78
C ILE A 1049 35.41 39.29 -7.29
N ASP A 1050 36.41 39.43 -6.42
CA ASP A 1050 36.24 39.59 -4.98
C ASP A 1050 37.37 40.47 -4.42
N VAL A 1051 37.11 41.17 -3.32
CA VAL A 1051 38.07 42.05 -2.64
C VAL A 1051 37.88 41.98 -1.14
N VAL A 1052 38.99 41.83 -0.43
CA VAL A 1052 39.07 42.08 1.01
C VAL A 1052 40.07 43.20 1.23
N THR A 1053 39.73 44.19 2.05
CA THR A 1053 40.71 45.16 2.54
C THR A 1053 40.68 45.14 4.06
N TYR A 1054 41.80 45.44 4.70
CA TYR A 1054 41.89 45.46 6.16
C TYR A 1054 42.80 46.60 6.65
N GLY A 1055 42.59 47.07 7.89
CA GLY A 1055 43.44 48.09 8.52
C GLY A 1055 43.49 49.40 7.76
N THR A 1056 44.69 49.80 7.29
CA THR A 1056 44.91 50.95 6.40
C THR A 1056 44.47 50.77 4.95
N GLY A 1057 44.19 49.55 4.48
CA GLY A 1057 43.77 49.28 3.10
C GLY A 1057 42.34 49.76 2.80
N THR A 1058 42.13 50.24 1.57
CA THR A 1058 40.87 50.80 1.06
C THR A 1058 40.64 50.49 -0.44
N TYR A 1059 39.49 49.89 -0.77
CA TYR A 1059 39.05 49.69 -2.15
C TYR A 1059 37.68 50.36 -2.41
N PRO A 1060 37.44 50.98 -3.59
CA PRO A 1060 36.16 51.64 -3.86
C PRO A 1060 34.95 50.69 -3.80
N GLY A 1061 34.08 50.90 -2.82
CA GLY A 1061 32.85 50.11 -2.64
C GLY A 1061 32.95 49.00 -1.59
N VAL A 1062 34.11 48.81 -0.96
CA VAL A 1062 34.36 47.77 0.05
C VAL A 1062 34.45 48.40 1.45
N THR A 1063 33.75 47.83 2.44
CA THR A 1063 33.95 48.20 3.87
C THR A 1063 35.11 47.38 4.45
N SER A 1064 36.22 48.07 4.73
CA SER A 1064 37.47 47.47 5.22
C SER A 1064 37.34 46.80 6.59
N CYS A 1065 38.04 45.68 6.77
CA CYS A 1065 38.11 44.93 8.02
C CYS A 1065 38.91 45.66 9.11
N PRO A 1066 38.53 45.51 10.39
CA PRO A 1066 39.40 45.89 11.50
C PRO A 1066 40.66 45.02 11.50
N LEU A 1067 41.78 45.57 11.98
CA LEU A 1067 42.97 44.77 12.24
C LEU A 1067 42.68 43.69 13.29
N VAL A 1068 43.23 42.50 13.09
CA VAL A 1068 43.24 41.44 14.09
C VAL A 1068 43.97 41.92 15.37
N PRO A 1069 43.47 41.59 16.57
CA PRO A 1069 43.99 42.15 17.83
C PRO A 1069 45.22 41.40 18.38
N THR A 1070 45.57 40.27 17.78
CA THR A 1070 46.63 39.36 18.21
C THR A 1070 47.29 38.76 16.96
N SER A 1071 48.62 38.70 16.94
CA SER A 1071 49.37 37.94 15.93
C SER A 1071 48.98 36.46 15.93
N ASN A 1072 49.00 35.82 14.76
CA ASN A 1072 48.46 34.50 14.44
C ASN A 1072 46.92 34.36 14.50
N ASN A 1073 46.19 35.47 14.40
CA ASN A 1073 44.77 35.46 14.08
C ASN A 1073 44.57 35.77 12.59
N SER A 1074 43.63 35.10 11.94
CA SER A 1074 43.23 35.34 10.55
C SER A 1074 41.95 36.17 10.44
N LEU A 1075 41.68 36.66 9.23
CA LEU A 1075 40.36 37.12 8.79
C LEU A 1075 39.73 35.99 7.96
N GLU A 1076 38.62 35.43 8.42
CA GLU A 1076 37.97 34.25 7.83
C GLU A 1076 36.53 34.59 7.42
N ARG A 1077 36.13 34.24 6.19
CA ARG A 1077 34.82 34.58 5.61
C ARG A 1077 33.73 33.70 6.23
N TYR A 1078 32.76 34.30 6.91
CA TYR A 1078 31.73 33.57 7.66
C TYR A 1078 30.33 34.19 7.53
N PRO A 1079 29.42 33.57 6.74
CA PRO A 1079 29.57 32.28 6.06
C PRO A 1079 30.40 32.37 4.78
N TYR A 1080 31.18 31.33 4.49
CA TYR A 1080 32.11 31.25 3.36
C TYR A 1080 31.49 31.49 1.97
N TRP A 1081 30.16 31.35 1.85
CA TRP A 1081 29.43 31.49 0.59
C TRP A 1081 28.89 32.89 0.31
N ARG A 1082 29.09 33.87 1.21
CA ARG A 1082 28.50 35.20 1.08
C ARG A 1082 29.55 36.26 0.78
N ASP A 1083 29.21 37.14 -0.14
CA ASP A 1083 29.92 38.38 -0.41
C ASP A 1083 28.90 39.54 -0.45
N THR A 1084 29.07 40.50 0.46
CA THR A 1084 28.32 41.75 0.53
C THR A 1084 29.21 42.96 0.28
N ASN A 1085 30.50 42.75 0.01
CA ASN A 1085 31.57 43.75 0.00
C ASN A 1085 31.66 44.54 1.33
N ASP A 1086 31.19 43.97 2.44
CA ASP A 1086 31.25 44.59 3.76
C ASP A 1086 31.76 43.60 4.81
N CYS A 1087 32.99 43.84 5.27
CA CYS A 1087 33.65 42.96 6.21
C CYS A 1087 32.85 42.70 7.51
N SER A 1088 31.98 43.63 7.94
CA SER A 1088 31.17 43.43 9.14
C SER A 1088 30.08 42.36 9.01
N TYR A 1089 29.77 41.93 7.78
CA TYR A 1089 28.86 40.82 7.46
C TYR A 1089 29.57 39.62 6.83
N ASP A 1090 30.70 39.86 6.15
CA ASP A 1090 31.39 38.85 5.36
C ASP A 1090 32.47 38.10 6.15
N PHE A 1091 33.18 38.75 7.09
CA PHE A 1091 34.34 38.16 7.78
C PHE A 1091 34.21 38.17 9.30
N ARG A 1092 34.79 37.16 9.94
CA ARG A 1092 35.09 37.11 11.37
C ARG A 1092 36.60 37.12 11.60
N ILE A 1093 37.03 37.65 12.75
CA ILE A 1093 38.40 37.46 13.23
C ILE A 1093 38.47 36.06 13.83
N TRP A 1094 39.32 35.20 13.27
CA TRP A 1094 39.43 33.81 13.67
C TRP A 1094 40.76 33.58 14.43
N PRO A 1095 40.72 33.10 15.69
CA PRO A 1095 41.91 32.96 16.53
C PRO A 1095 42.66 31.62 16.34
N PHE A 1096 42.24 30.79 15.38
CA PHE A 1096 42.81 29.47 15.13
C PHE A 1096 42.89 29.18 13.62
N PRO A 1097 43.71 29.91 12.83
CA PRO A 1097 43.76 29.80 11.38
C PRO A 1097 43.82 28.34 10.93
N ASN A 1098 42.92 27.93 10.04
CA ASN A 1098 42.73 26.52 9.68
C ASN A 1098 42.63 26.33 8.15
N PRO A 1099 43.69 26.72 7.41
CA PRO A 1099 43.69 26.69 5.95
C PRO A 1099 43.40 25.27 5.42
N GLY A 1100 42.77 25.22 4.24
CA GLY A 1100 42.35 23.97 3.60
C GLY A 1100 41.00 23.43 4.10
N THR A 1101 40.21 24.21 4.85
CA THR A 1101 38.92 23.77 5.40
C THR A 1101 37.82 24.83 5.28
N LEU A 1102 36.57 24.39 5.07
CA LEU A 1102 35.43 25.30 4.99
C LEU A 1102 34.95 25.78 6.39
N PRO A 1103 34.75 27.10 6.60
CA PRO A 1103 34.24 27.72 7.84
C PRO A 1103 32.84 27.33 8.35
#